data_AF-A0A8C3B556-F1
#
_entry.id   AF-A0A8C3B556-F1
#
_cell.length_a   1.000
_cell.length_b   1.000
_cell.length_c   1.000
_cell.angle_alpha   90.00
_cell.angle_beta   90.00
_cell.angle_gamma   90.00
#
_symmetry.space_group_name_H-M   'P 1'
#
loop_
_entity.id
_entity.type
_entity.pdbx_description
1 polymer ?
#
loop_
_entity_poly.entity_id
_entity_poly.type
_entity_poly.pdbx_seq_one_letter_code
_entity_poly.pdbx_strand_id
1 'polypeptide(L)'
;MLRPGPAAMLRPGPGTVALMPSEVAPAALHRLQSLEKHVKNEDYTFSGEIVQHLEDTITAIKKLEEIRRHTIECLEEETIKNSNLRFRLQNFPREITAEMTALVNAARESSAAQINQLQSALKSIAYEIELLDEKQTLCERQNAALCEEQEYLQTQHKRRVDLLNERMATKINTNVLLIETYNKTRETEREIIRAKAALEELKEKIAEKISKLEKENEECDEKSREMKNMLDIQEAKTSAKKDEFEKLNIKLMDLQHLISLNSTAIYNERNLIENLKKESEHLEEKIEFKKRDILGVLEKKNQFDSELLLLQSKIAQEKEDFDEELEKAKEYLQNAECLNKKLKSENKAARQKFEQALKEEKHWATKRDEMEAKLKRLSTLLNEKLEFLANLLVEKKNLEMEIKSLEDSLLISKEMYAKELASLEQDLKTENKMRVMLQWKLLYLKKQRKLFFSEEENISREASERIEALRKRHAELLLKNEDLEKEILQSENRIKALTEEANKRENDYRNYNEDFINKMKCLENDIKTATENLLKNEQELNVSRLTLEETQKEKEEKYTKYEELNKLFLEKKDEEVRIKRAIQQSIKTTRKLKEDMLELRNKLRITRDAAVSQLKNHTESMKLLERDIYEINRKLDIVNTENCRFKSCNLQMKEDIFAMNSEAENHKSATVKILNDLAVLHDLLLKAWSEDSFIQKEFLENEQEILNAVTALATKIQHREEKIGDINSRLQNNLEGLDSLFEKKSRMDDHCFAEG
;
A
#
# COMPACT_ATOMS: atom_id res chain seq x y z
N MET A 1 56.98 39.55 -48.49
CA MET A 1 57.93 40.39 -47.72
C MET A 1 58.24 39.60 -46.44
N LEU A 2 59.47 39.38 -45.97
CA LEU A 2 60.78 39.94 -46.35
C LEU A 2 61.75 38.87 -46.90
N ARG A 3 62.85 39.30 -47.53
CA ARG A 3 63.99 38.44 -47.91
C ARG A 3 64.92 38.21 -46.69
N PRO A 4 65.46 36.99 -46.51
CA PRO A 4 66.80 36.80 -45.97
C PRO A 4 67.82 36.87 -47.11
N GLY A 5 68.93 37.60 -46.92
CA GLY A 5 70.03 37.68 -47.89
C GLY A 5 71.00 36.50 -47.77
N PRO A 6 71.77 36.17 -48.83
CA PRO A 6 72.79 35.12 -48.76
C PRO A 6 74.04 35.66 -48.04
N ALA A 7 74.18 35.34 -46.76
CA ALA A 7 75.44 35.55 -46.04
C ALA A 7 76.49 34.55 -46.55
N ALA A 8 77.56 35.06 -47.17
CA ALA A 8 78.61 34.23 -47.74
C ALA A 8 79.33 33.42 -46.64
N MET A 9 79.28 32.09 -46.73
CA MET A 9 80.16 31.23 -45.95
C MET A 9 81.58 31.32 -46.49
N LEU A 10 82.38 32.21 -45.89
CA LEU A 10 83.84 32.15 -45.98
C LEU A 10 84.30 30.79 -45.46
N ARG A 11 84.79 29.92 -46.36
CA ARG A 11 85.64 28.80 -45.97
C ARG A 11 86.88 29.35 -45.25
N PRO A 12 87.17 28.93 -44.01
CA PRO A 12 88.55 28.80 -43.58
C PRO A 12 89.14 27.65 -44.41
N GLY A 13 90.22 27.90 -45.15
CA GLY A 13 90.96 26.83 -45.82
C GLY A 13 91.56 25.85 -44.80
N PRO A 14 92.01 24.65 -45.24
CA PRO A 14 92.78 23.77 -44.38
C PRO A 14 94.09 24.48 -44.02
N GLY A 15 94.13 25.04 -42.81
CA GLY A 15 95.35 25.58 -42.21
C GLY A 15 96.26 24.43 -41.81
N THR A 16 96.88 23.79 -42.80
CA THR A 16 97.85 22.71 -42.61
C THR A 16 99.16 23.28 -42.05
N VAL A 17 99.13 23.72 -40.79
CA VAL A 17 100.34 23.99 -40.01
C VAL A 17 100.84 22.65 -39.49
N ALA A 18 101.33 21.83 -40.41
CA ALA A 18 102.22 20.73 -40.07
C ALA A 18 103.52 21.36 -39.53
N LEU A 19 103.61 21.49 -38.21
CA LEU A 19 104.88 21.76 -37.53
C LEU A 19 105.78 20.56 -37.77
N MET A 20 106.56 20.63 -38.86
CA MET A 20 107.59 19.67 -39.21
C MET A 20 108.44 19.36 -37.97
N PRO A 21 108.76 18.09 -37.68
CA PRO A 21 109.65 17.76 -36.59
C PRO A 21 110.99 18.45 -36.84
N SER A 22 111.42 19.29 -35.90
CA SER A 22 112.73 19.92 -35.96
C SER A 22 113.79 18.88 -35.64
N GLU A 23 114.22 18.12 -36.66
CA GLU A 23 115.35 17.17 -36.58
C GLU A 23 116.65 17.86 -36.11
N VAL A 24 116.68 19.20 -36.19
CA VAL A 24 117.77 20.06 -35.69
C VAL A 24 118.02 19.87 -34.20
N ALA A 25 117.00 19.76 -33.34
CA ALA A 25 117.19 19.67 -31.89
C ALA A 25 117.77 18.30 -31.43
N PRO A 26 117.25 17.14 -31.89
CA PRO A 26 117.89 15.85 -31.67
C PRO A 26 119.30 15.76 -32.26
N ALA A 27 119.51 16.28 -33.47
CA ALA A 27 120.83 16.28 -34.11
C ALA A 27 121.85 17.18 -33.39
N ALA A 28 121.42 18.34 -32.89
CA ALA A 28 122.24 19.23 -32.07
C ALA A 28 122.61 18.59 -30.73
N LEU A 29 121.65 17.95 -30.04
CA LEU A 29 121.92 17.18 -28.82
C LEU A 29 122.93 16.06 -29.06
N HIS A 30 122.78 15.28 -30.14
CA HIS A 30 123.69 14.20 -30.47
C HIS A 30 125.11 14.74 -30.79
N ARG A 31 125.22 15.88 -31.48
CA ARG A 31 126.52 16.53 -31.74
C ARG A 31 127.16 17.10 -30.47
N LEU A 32 126.40 17.76 -29.61
CA LEU A 32 126.89 18.31 -28.33
C LEU A 32 127.35 17.20 -27.38
N GLN A 33 126.61 16.09 -27.28
CA GLN A 33 127.02 14.90 -26.49
C GLN A 33 128.24 14.19 -27.08
N SER A 34 128.44 14.26 -28.41
CA SER A 34 129.66 13.77 -29.05
C SER A 34 130.86 14.67 -28.75
N LEU A 35 130.64 16.00 -28.71
CA LEU A 35 131.65 16.98 -28.31
C LEU A 35 132.05 16.81 -26.84
N GLU A 36 131.07 16.67 -25.94
CA GLU A 36 131.25 16.40 -24.51
C GLU A 36 132.11 15.16 -24.28
N LYS A 37 131.90 14.09 -25.06
CA LYS A 37 132.71 12.86 -25.00
C LYS A 37 134.13 13.03 -25.52
N HIS A 38 134.38 13.87 -26.52
CA HIS A 38 135.75 14.15 -26.97
C HIS A 38 136.51 15.01 -25.95
N VAL A 39 135.89 16.07 -25.43
CA VAL A 39 136.51 16.98 -24.44
C VAL A 39 136.84 16.26 -23.12
N LYS A 40 136.16 15.16 -22.79
CA LYS A 40 136.46 14.33 -21.60
C LYS A 40 137.54 13.25 -21.80
N ASN A 41 137.97 12.96 -23.04
CA ASN A 41 138.78 11.77 -23.35
C ASN A 41 140.13 12.04 -24.05
N GLU A 42 140.45 13.27 -24.44
CA GLU A 42 141.74 13.64 -25.05
C GLU A 42 142.51 14.63 -24.13
N ASP A 43 143.84 14.49 -24.04
CA ASP A 43 144.74 15.25 -23.15
C ASP A 43 144.89 16.74 -23.54
N TYR A 44 143.78 17.49 -23.53
CA TYR A 44 143.74 18.94 -23.75
C TYR A 44 143.37 19.70 -22.47
N THR A 45 144.13 20.74 -22.16
CA THR A 45 143.95 21.61 -20.99
C THR A 45 142.81 22.63 -21.17
N PHE A 46 141.57 22.15 -21.23
CA PHE A 46 140.37 22.99 -21.12
C PHE A 46 139.99 23.23 -19.64
N SER A 47 139.47 24.41 -19.30
CA SER A 47 138.97 24.68 -17.95
C SER A 47 137.64 23.97 -17.70
N GLY A 48 137.43 23.48 -16.47
CA GLY A 48 136.22 22.73 -16.10
C GLY A 48 134.90 23.49 -16.31
N GLU A 49 134.95 24.82 -16.30
CA GLU A 49 133.81 25.70 -16.61
C GLU A 49 133.25 25.46 -18.02
N ILE A 50 134.11 25.20 -19.01
CA ILE A 50 133.69 24.94 -20.40
C ILE A 50 132.91 23.63 -20.51
N VAL A 51 133.31 22.61 -19.74
CA VAL A 51 132.60 21.31 -19.68
C VAL A 51 131.25 21.47 -18.98
N GLN A 52 131.20 22.20 -17.87
CA GLN A 52 129.94 22.48 -17.17
C GLN A 52 128.95 23.26 -18.05
N HIS A 53 129.41 24.30 -18.76
CA HIS A 53 128.57 25.05 -19.69
C HIS A 53 128.03 24.19 -20.84
N LEU A 54 128.78 23.18 -21.32
CA LEU A 54 128.30 22.20 -22.30
C LEU A 54 127.20 21.30 -21.72
N GLU A 55 127.37 20.77 -20.50
CA GLU A 55 126.36 19.95 -19.81
C GLU A 55 125.07 20.76 -19.50
N ASP A 56 125.21 22.00 -19.04
CA ASP A 56 124.10 22.91 -18.78
C ASP A 56 123.33 23.21 -20.08
N THR A 57 124.04 23.44 -21.18
CA THR A 57 123.45 23.68 -22.51
C THR A 57 122.69 22.44 -23.03
N ILE A 58 123.26 21.25 -22.88
CA ILE A 58 122.59 19.97 -23.21
C ILE A 58 121.31 19.80 -22.37
N THR A 59 121.36 20.14 -21.09
CA THR A 59 120.22 20.03 -20.16
C THR A 59 119.13 21.05 -20.47
N ALA A 60 119.50 22.28 -20.84
CA ALA A 60 118.56 23.30 -21.29
C ALA A 60 117.84 22.91 -22.58
N ILE A 61 118.56 22.36 -23.58
CA ILE A 61 117.95 21.90 -24.83
C ILE A 61 117.00 20.72 -24.59
N LYS A 62 117.34 19.77 -23.69
CA LYS A 62 116.42 18.69 -23.29
C LYS A 62 115.11 19.22 -22.71
N LYS A 63 115.17 20.16 -21.75
CA LYS A 63 113.98 20.79 -21.15
C LYS A 63 113.13 21.55 -22.19
N LEU A 64 113.77 22.27 -23.11
CA LEU A 64 113.07 22.97 -24.20
C LEU A 64 112.32 22.01 -25.12
N GLU A 65 112.93 20.87 -25.49
CA GLU A 65 112.30 19.87 -26.35
C GLU A 65 111.14 19.12 -25.64
N GLU A 66 111.25 18.89 -24.33
CA GLU A 66 110.18 18.31 -23.52
C GLU A 66 108.98 19.26 -23.39
N ILE A 67 109.21 20.54 -23.12
CA ILE A 67 108.16 21.58 -23.12
C ILE A 67 107.52 21.69 -24.52
N ARG A 68 108.31 21.63 -25.60
CA ARG A 68 107.81 21.67 -26.97
C ARG A 68 106.86 20.50 -27.26
N ARG A 69 107.23 19.28 -26.85
CA ARG A 69 106.39 18.08 -27.04
C ARG A 69 105.08 18.18 -26.29
N HIS A 70 105.12 18.51 -25.00
CA HIS A 70 103.91 18.67 -24.19
C HIS A 70 102.98 19.76 -24.75
N THR A 71 103.54 20.86 -25.24
CA THR A 71 102.76 21.93 -25.89
C THR A 71 102.04 21.43 -27.16
N ILE A 72 102.66 20.55 -27.95
CA ILE A 72 102.03 19.96 -29.14
C ILE A 72 100.88 19.02 -28.74
N GLU A 73 101.10 18.14 -27.75
CA GLU A 73 100.07 17.22 -27.24
C GLU A 73 98.82 17.99 -26.73
N CYS A 74 99.01 19.06 -25.96
CA CYS A 74 97.90 19.93 -25.53
C CYS A 74 97.19 20.62 -26.70
N LEU A 75 97.92 21.05 -27.74
CA LEU A 75 97.32 21.67 -28.93
C LEU A 75 96.52 20.66 -29.77
N GLU A 76 96.96 19.40 -29.86
CA GLU A 76 96.22 18.33 -30.53
C GLU A 76 94.93 18.00 -29.78
N GLU A 77 94.98 17.85 -28.45
CA GLU A 77 93.79 17.65 -27.62
C GLU A 77 92.75 18.77 -27.81
N GLU A 78 93.16 20.03 -27.70
CA GLU A 78 92.26 21.16 -27.86
C GLU A 78 91.73 21.28 -29.30
N THR A 79 92.51 20.88 -30.31
CA THR A 79 92.05 20.80 -31.70
C THR A 79 90.97 19.73 -31.88
N ILE A 80 91.12 18.56 -31.25
CA ILE A 80 90.10 17.49 -31.26
C ILE A 80 88.83 17.93 -30.52
N LYS A 81 88.95 18.52 -29.32
CA LYS A 81 87.82 19.04 -28.55
C LYS A 81 87.06 20.13 -29.33
N ASN A 82 87.77 21.06 -29.96
CA ASN A 82 87.21 22.12 -30.80
C ASN A 82 86.50 21.56 -32.05
N SER A 83 87.08 20.55 -32.71
CA SER A 83 86.46 19.84 -33.84
C SER A 83 85.14 19.16 -33.44
N ASN A 84 85.13 18.43 -32.32
CA ASN A 84 83.95 17.75 -31.80
C ASN A 84 82.86 18.76 -31.38
N LEU A 85 83.25 19.88 -30.76
CA LEU A 85 82.34 20.99 -30.44
C LEU A 85 81.71 21.62 -31.70
N ARG A 86 82.48 21.83 -32.78
CA ARG A 86 81.95 22.32 -34.07
C ARG A 86 80.97 21.35 -34.70
N PHE A 87 81.28 20.04 -34.69
CA PHE A 87 80.37 19.01 -35.20
C PHE A 87 79.03 19.02 -34.45
N ARG A 88 79.06 19.11 -33.12
CA ARG A 88 77.85 19.26 -32.31
C ARG A 88 77.11 20.56 -32.63
N LEU A 89 77.77 21.71 -32.64
CA LEU A 89 77.15 23.00 -32.99
C LEU A 89 76.50 23.02 -34.38
N GLN A 90 77.06 22.28 -35.34
CA GLN A 90 76.53 22.20 -36.70
C GLN A 90 75.27 21.32 -36.81
N ASN A 91 75.17 20.26 -36.01
CA ASN A 91 74.07 19.29 -36.06
C ASN A 91 72.93 19.60 -35.07
N PHE A 92 73.23 20.22 -33.93
CA PHE A 92 72.28 20.57 -32.88
C PHE A 92 71.01 21.31 -33.37
N PRO A 93 71.08 22.26 -34.33
CA PRO A 93 69.87 22.89 -34.87
C PRO A 93 68.96 21.91 -35.62
N ARG A 94 69.52 20.90 -36.29
CA ARG A 94 68.73 19.88 -37.00
C ARG A 94 68.03 18.94 -36.03
N GLU A 95 68.72 18.50 -34.99
CA GLU A 95 68.18 17.65 -33.92
C GLU A 95 66.99 18.35 -33.25
N ILE A 96 67.14 19.61 -32.84
CA ILE A 96 66.05 20.42 -32.28
C ILE A 96 64.87 20.56 -33.26
N THR A 97 65.12 20.84 -34.55
CA THR A 97 64.01 20.93 -35.52
C THR A 97 63.29 19.60 -35.73
N ALA A 98 63.99 18.46 -35.64
CA ALA A 98 63.39 17.14 -35.77
C ALA A 98 62.51 16.81 -34.56
N GLU A 99 63.02 17.00 -33.33
CA GLU A 99 62.25 16.81 -32.10
C GLU A 99 61.03 17.72 -32.04
N MET A 100 61.19 19.01 -32.35
CA MET A 100 60.08 19.96 -32.32
C MET A 100 59.02 19.66 -33.40
N THR A 101 59.43 19.12 -34.56
CA THR A 101 58.48 18.63 -35.58
C THR A 101 57.74 17.38 -35.11
N ALA A 102 58.43 16.44 -34.45
CA ALA A 102 57.81 15.24 -33.89
C ALA A 102 56.77 15.59 -32.79
N LEU A 103 57.11 16.51 -31.88
CA LEU A 103 56.19 17.00 -30.84
C LEU A 103 54.97 17.70 -31.44
N VAL A 104 55.16 18.55 -32.46
CA VAL A 104 54.05 19.22 -33.16
C VAL A 104 53.15 18.22 -33.88
N ASN A 105 53.70 17.17 -34.48
CA ASN A 105 52.91 16.12 -35.13
C ASN A 105 52.12 15.30 -34.11
N ALA A 106 52.75 14.85 -33.02
CA ALA A 106 52.06 14.13 -31.94
C ALA A 106 50.92 14.96 -31.32
N ALA A 107 51.13 16.27 -31.12
CA ALA A 107 50.09 17.18 -30.65
C ALA A 107 48.92 17.32 -31.66
N ARG A 108 49.21 17.37 -32.96
CA ARG A 108 48.19 17.41 -34.02
C ARG A 108 47.40 16.11 -34.11
N GLU A 109 48.07 14.97 -34.01
CA GLU A 109 47.43 13.65 -34.01
C GLU A 109 46.53 13.46 -32.78
N SER A 110 47.00 13.85 -31.59
CA SER A 110 46.20 13.87 -30.36
C SER A 110 44.97 14.77 -30.49
N SER A 111 45.13 15.98 -31.03
CA SER A 111 44.02 16.91 -31.27
C SER A 111 43.02 16.35 -32.30
N ALA A 112 43.48 15.74 -33.40
CA ALA A 112 42.62 15.10 -34.39
C ALA A 112 41.84 13.92 -33.81
N ALA A 113 42.47 13.10 -32.95
CA ALA A 113 41.79 12.01 -32.23
C ALA A 113 40.69 12.54 -31.30
N GLN A 114 40.96 13.60 -30.54
CA GLN A 114 39.96 14.26 -29.69
C GLN A 114 38.80 14.85 -30.51
N ILE A 115 39.08 15.52 -31.64
CA ILE A 115 38.05 16.05 -32.54
C ILE A 115 37.17 14.92 -33.08
N ASN A 116 37.75 13.81 -33.52
CA ASN A 116 37.00 12.65 -34.00
C ASN A 116 36.14 12.02 -32.89
N GLN A 117 36.66 11.91 -31.67
CA GLN A 117 35.92 11.43 -30.50
C GLN A 117 34.72 12.32 -30.19
N LEU A 118 34.90 13.65 -30.16
CA LEU A 118 33.82 14.63 -29.95
C LEU A 118 32.78 14.57 -31.08
N GLN A 119 33.20 14.40 -32.34
CA GLN A 119 32.28 14.24 -33.46
C GLN A 119 31.47 12.93 -33.39
N SER A 120 32.07 11.83 -32.93
CA SER A 120 31.32 10.58 -32.70
C SER A 120 30.33 10.69 -31.54
N ALA A 121 30.72 11.35 -30.43
CA ALA A 121 29.83 11.61 -29.30
C ALA A 121 28.64 12.51 -29.70
N LEU A 122 28.88 13.58 -30.46
CA LEU A 122 27.82 14.44 -31.00
C LEU A 122 26.84 13.68 -31.91
N LYS A 123 27.32 12.73 -32.72
CA LYS A 123 26.44 11.87 -33.53
C LYS A 123 25.61 10.89 -32.69
N SER A 124 26.16 10.33 -31.60
CA SER A 124 25.40 9.50 -30.66
C SER A 124 24.29 10.31 -29.99
N ILE A 125 24.63 11.50 -29.47
CA ILE A 125 23.69 12.40 -28.81
C ILE A 125 22.59 12.85 -29.77
N ALA A 126 22.91 13.16 -31.03
CA ALA A 126 21.91 13.52 -32.03
C ALA A 126 20.91 12.38 -32.29
N TYR A 127 21.39 11.13 -32.43
CA TYR A 127 20.54 9.95 -32.57
C TYR A 127 19.69 9.67 -31.33
N GLU A 128 20.25 9.87 -30.13
CA GLU A 128 19.51 9.75 -28.87
C GLU A 128 18.40 10.82 -28.75
N ILE A 129 18.65 12.05 -29.21
CA ILE A 129 17.64 13.12 -29.27
C ILE A 129 16.51 12.76 -30.24
N GLU A 130 16.82 12.29 -31.46
CA GLU A 130 15.81 11.85 -32.43
C GLU A 130 14.95 10.69 -31.86
N LEU A 131 15.58 9.70 -31.23
CA LEU A 131 14.88 8.57 -30.60
C LEU A 131 14.01 9.00 -29.39
N LEU A 132 14.42 10.05 -28.66
CA LEU A 132 13.62 10.61 -27.57
C LEU A 132 12.42 11.40 -28.08
N ASP A 133 12.56 12.14 -29.18
CA ASP A 133 11.46 12.86 -29.84
C ASP A 133 10.41 11.88 -30.42
N GLU A 134 10.85 10.79 -31.05
CA GLU A 134 9.95 9.71 -31.49
C GLU A 134 9.19 9.07 -30.31
N LYS A 135 9.86 8.85 -29.17
CA LYS A 135 9.20 8.34 -27.96
C LYS A 135 8.22 9.36 -27.37
N GLN A 136 8.59 10.64 -27.31
CA GLN A 136 7.71 11.69 -26.81
C GLN A 136 6.43 11.77 -27.65
N THR A 137 6.55 11.83 -28.98
CA THR A 137 5.37 11.91 -29.87
C THR A 137 4.50 10.64 -29.82
N LEU A 138 5.07 9.46 -29.54
CA LEU A 138 4.30 8.25 -29.27
C LEU A 138 3.53 8.34 -27.94
N CYS A 139 4.18 8.78 -26.86
CA CYS A 139 3.54 8.97 -25.55
C CYS A 139 2.43 10.02 -25.59
N GLU A 140 2.64 11.14 -26.31
CA GLU A 140 1.60 12.17 -26.51
C GLU A 140 0.35 11.61 -27.21
N ARG A 141 0.53 10.79 -28.26
CA ARG A 141 -0.59 10.11 -28.95
C ARG A 141 -1.31 9.12 -28.06
N GLN A 142 -0.57 8.33 -27.27
CA GLN A 142 -1.17 7.37 -26.33
C GLN A 142 -1.95 8.08 -25.21
N ASN A 143 -1.40 9.16 -24.66
CA ASN A 143 -2.08 9.98 -23.66
C ASN A 143 -3.36 10.62 -24.21
N ALA A 144 -3.32 11.16 -25.44
CA ALA A 144 -4.52 11.70 -26.09
C ALA A 144 -5.64 10.66 -26.24
N ALA A 145 -5.30 9.45 -26.71
CA ALA A 145 -6.27 8.35 -26.83
C ALA A 145 -6.84 7.91 -25.46
N LEU A 146 -6.01 7.86 -24.41
CA LEU A 146 -6.45 7.56 -23.05
C LEU A 146 -7.37 8.64 -22.47
N CYS A 147 -7.13 9.93 -22.78
CA CYS A 147 -8.02 11.01 -22.40
C CYS A 147 -9.41 10.88 -23.07
N GLU A 148 -9.45 10.58 -24.37
CA GLU A 148 -10.71 10.32 -25.09
C GLU A 148 -11.48 9.12 -24.50
N GLU A 149 -10.78 8.02 -24.19
CA GLU A 149 -11.39 6.85 -23.54
C GLU A 149 -11.90 7.19 -22.12
N GLN A 150 -11.15 7.99 -21.36
CA GLN A 150 -11.55 8.45 -20.03
C GLN A 150 -12.81 9.33 -20.09
N GLU A 151 -12.91 10.29 -21.02
CA GLU A 151 -14.12 11.12 -21.20
C GLU A 151 -15.33 10.28 -21.62
N TYR A 152 -15.14 9.30 -22.51
CA TYR A 152 -16.17 8.37 -22.92
C TYR A 152 -16.68 7.52 -21.73
N LEU A 153 -15.76 6.94 -20.95
CA LEU A 153 -16.09 6.15 -19.76
C LEU A 153 -16.75 6.99 -18.68
N GLN A 154 -16.30 8.22 -18.45
CA GLN A 154 -16.91 9.16 -17.51
C GLN A 154 -18.35 9.53 -17.93
N THR A 155 -18.56 9.74 -19.23
CA THR A 155 -19.89 10.01 -19.80
C THR A 155 -20.82 8.80 -19.65
N GLN A 156 -20.32 7.58 -19.89
CA GLN A 156 -21.08 6.34 -19.68
C GLN A 156 -21.39 6.10 -18.19
N HIS A 157 -20.43 6.35 -17.30
CA HIS A 157 -20.63 6.26 -15.86
C HIS A 157 -21.70 7.24 -15.37
N LYS A 158 -21.62 8.51 -15.81
CA LYS A 158 -22.62 9.54 -15.49
C LYS A 158 -24.02 9.12 -15.91
N ARG A 159 -24.21 8.67 -17.16
CA ARG A 159 -25.50 8.14 -17.65
C ARG A 159 -26.03 6.96 -16.81
N ARG A 160 -25.15 6.06 -16.35
CA ARG A 160 -25.54 4.94 -15.46
C ARG A 160 -25.96 5.41 -14.07
N VAL A 161 -25.27 6.41 -13.51
CA VAL A 161 -25.62 7.03 -12.22
C VAL A 161 -26.95 7.77 -12.33
N ASP A 162 -27.16 8.55 -13.39
CA ASP A 162 -28.41 9.27 -13.64
C ASP A 162 -29.60 8.29 -13.74
N LEU A 163 -29.46 7.20 -14.50
CA LEU A 163 -30.47 6.14 -14.60
C LEU A 163 -30.71 5.41 -13.26
N LEU A 164 -29.67 5.20 -12.45
CA LEU A 164 -29.81 4.61 -11.12
C LEU A 164 -30.55 5.55 -10.17
N ASN A 165 -30.26 6.84 -10.21
CA ASN A 165 -30.95 7.87 -9.42
C ASN A 165 -32.42 7.96 -9.80
N GLU A 166 -32.76 7.91 -11.10
CA GLU A 166 -34.13 7.87 -11.60
C GLU A 166 -34.89 6.61 -11.13
N ARG A 167 -34.22 5.44 -11.14
CA ARG A 167 -34.75 4.19 -10.57
C ARG A 167 -34.92 4.25 -9.04
N MET A 168 -34.04 4.94 -8.32
CA MET A 168 -34.18 5.13 -6.88
C MET A 168 -35.33 6.10 -6.55
N ALA A 169 -35.44 7.21 -7.28
CA ALA A 169 -36.54 8.17 -7.13
C ALA A 169 -37.91 7.52 -7.40
N THR A 170 -38.04 6.74 -8.48
CA THR A 170 -39.27 5.98 -8.77
C THR A 170 -39.57 4.94 -7.70
N LYS A 171 -38.56 4.20 -7.19
CA LYS A 171 -38.73 3.26 -6.07
C LYS A 171 -39.16 3.95 -4.76
N ILE A 172 -38.62 5.13 -4.46
CA ILE A 172 -39.02 5.93 -3.29
C ILE A 172 -40.48 6.36 -3.44
N ASN A 173 -40.85 6.92 -4.59
CA ASN A 173 -42.23 7.36 -4.86
C ASN A 173 -43.25 6.20 -4.80
N THR A 174 -42.93 5.03 -5.35
CA THR A 174 -43.83 3.87 -5.24
C THR A 174 -43.93 3.35 -3.81
N ASN A 175 -42.85 3.39 -3.03
CA ASN A 175 -42.88 3.01 -1.61
C ASN A 175 -43.69 4.01 -0.77
N VAL A 176 -43.61 5.32 -1.05
CA VAL A 176 -44.47 6.34 -0.43
C VAL A 176 -45.94 6.07 -0.73
N LEU A 177 -46.30 5.84 -2.00
CA LEU A 177 -47.68 5.48 -2.39
C LEU A 177 -48.16 4.18 -1.72
N LEU A 178 -47.27 3.20 -1.53
CA LEU A 178 -47.58 1.93 -0.86
C LEU A 178 -47.79 2.14 0.65
N ILE A 179 -47.01 3.00 1.30
CA ILE A 179 -47.19 3.40 2.70
C ILE A 179 -48.50 4.20 2.87
N GLU A 180 -48.80 5.14 1.98
CA GLU A 180 -50.06 5.89 2.01
C GLU A 180 -51.29 4.99 1.85
N THR A 181 -51.26 4.07 0.88
CA THR A 181 -52.37 3.13 0.65
C THR A 181 -52.51 2.15 1.82
N TYR A 182 -51.42 1.62 2.37
CA TYR A 182 -51.45 0.82 3.59
C TYR A 182 -52.06 1.58 4.78
N ASN A 183 -51.66 2.85 4.99
CA ASN A 183 -52.22 3.69 6.05
C ASN A 183 -53.71 3.99 5.86
N LYS A 184 -54.16 4.25 4.61
CA LYS A 184 -55.58 4.43 4.27
C LYS A 184 -56.38 3.15 4.57
N THR A 185 -55.91 1.98 4.12
CA THR A 185 -56.53 0.68 4.44
C THR A 185 -56.62 0.48 5.95
N ARG A 186 -55.53 0.74 6.70
CA ARG A 186 -55.51 0.59 8.16
C ARG A 186 -56.45 1.56 8.89
N GLU A 187 -56.70 2.76 8.37
CA GLU A 187 -57.73 3.64 8.94
C GLU A 187 -59.13 3.10 8.66
N THR A 188 -59.43 2.63 7.45
CA THR A 188 -60.72 1.99 7.14
C THR A 188 -60.96 0.72 7.97
N GLU A 189 -59.92 -0.07 8.28
CA GLU A 189 -60.00 -1.20 9.21
C GLU A 189 -60.37 -0.74 10.64
N ARG A 190 -59.76 0.36 11.13
CA ARG A 190 -60.12 0.95 12.43
C ARG A 190 -61.57 1.44 12.44
N GLU A 191 -62.02 2.09 11.37
CA GLU A 191 -63.41 2.53 11.22
C GLU A 191 -64.38 1.36 11.23
N ILE A 192 -64.06 0.25 10.52
CA ILE A 192 -64.84 -0.99 10.56
C ILE A 192 -64.86 -1.59 11.98
N ILE A 193 -63.75 -1.57 12.72
CA ILE A 193 -63.70 -2.03 14.11
C ILE A 193 -64.56 -1.14 15.02
N ARG A 194 -64.48 0.20 14.90
CA ARG A 194 -65.33 1.16 15.62
C ARG A 194 -66.82 0.91 15.32
N ALA A 195 -67.18 0.71 14.05
CA ALA A 195 -68.55 0.44 13.62
C ALA A 195 -69.07 -0.91 14.16
N LYS A 196 -68.23 -1.96 14.18
CA LYS A 196 -68.57 -3.26 14.80
C LYS A 196 -68.77 -3.14 16.31
N ALA A 197 -67.91 -2.40 17.01
CA ALA A 197 -68.06 -2.16 18.45
C ALA A 197 -69.37 -1.40 18.75
N ALA A 198 -69.68 -0.34 18.01
CA ALA A 198 -70.94 0.40 18.14
C ALA A 198 -72.17 -0.45 17.83
N LEU A 199 -72.06 -1.40 16.89
CA LEU A 199 -73.14 -2.35 16.57
C LEU A 199 -73.34 -3.38 17.70
N GLU A 200 -72.27 -3.84 18.35
CA GLU A 200 -72.38 -4.74 19.50
C GLU A 200 -72.93 -4.01 20.74
N GLU A 201 -72.48 -2.77 21.00
CA GLU A 201 -73.03 -1.90 22.04
C GLU A 201 -74.52 -1.60 21.81
N LEU A 202 -74.96 -1.45 20.56
CA LEU A 202 -76.37 -1.32 20.21
C LEU A 202 -77.17 -2.61 20.49
N LYS A 203 -76.61 -3.80 20.20
CA LYS A 203 -77.25 -5.08 20.58
C LYS A 203 -77.34 -5.23 22.09
N GLU A 204 -76.28 -4.88 22.82
CA GLU A 204 -76.25 -4.94 24.28
C GLU A 204 -77.30 -4.00 24.88
N LYS A 205 -77.41 -2.75 24.37
CA LYS A 205 -78.48 -1.82 24.73
C LYS A 205 -79.89 -2.31 24.37
N ILE A 206 -80.04 -3.10 23.31
CA ILE A 206 -81.31 -3.75 22.96
C ILE A 206 -81.60 -4.91 23.93
N ALA A 207 -80.62 -5.75 24.25
CA ALA A 207 -80.75 -6.84 25.22
C ALA A 207 -81.03 -6.33 26.64
N GLU A 208 -80.37 -5.25 27.07
CA GLU A 208 -80.69 -4.55 28.31
C GLU A 208 -82.12 -4.01 28.30
N LYS A 209 -82.59 -3.43 27.20
CA LYS A 209 -83.98 -2.93 27.10
C LYS A 209 -84.99 -4.07 27.15
N ILE A 210 -84.71 -5.21 26.52
CA ILE A 210 -85.54 -6.41 26.60
C ILE A 210 -85.55 -6.93 28.03
N SER A 211 -84.39 -7.10 28.67
CA SER A 211 -84.31 -7.56 30.07
C SER A 211 -84.93 -6.57 31.07
N LYS A 212 -84.86 -5.26 30.81
CA LYS A 212 -85.58 -4.23 31.60
C LYS A 212 -87.09 -4.34 31.41
N LEU A 213 -87.59 -4.53 30.18
CA LEU A 213 -89.01 -4.76 29.92
C LEU A 213 -89.52 -6.08 30.51
N GLU A 214 -88.73 -7.15 30.45
CA GLU A 214 -89.04 -8.43 31.09
C GLU A 214 -89.13 -8.27 32.61
N LYS A 215 -88.15 -7.58 33.23
CA LYS A 215 -88.19 -7.27 34.67
C LYS A 215 -89.29 -6.30 35.06
N GLU A 216 -89.62 -5.31 34.23
CA GLU A 216 -90.75 -4.40 34.46
C GLU A 216 -92.09 -5.15 34.36
N ASN A 217 -92.19 -6.16 33.48
CA ASN A 217 -93.36 -7.03 33.38
C ASN A 217 -93.44 -8.02 34.56
N GLU A 218 -92.33 -8.67 34.93
CA GLU A 218 -92.23 -9.51 36.13
C GLU A 218 -92.53 -8.69 37.40
N GLU A 219 -92.00 -7.48 37.54
CA GLU A 219 -92.33 -6.56 38.63
C GLU A 219 -93.78 -6.09 38.56
N CYS A 220 -94.42 -5.99 37.39
CA CYS A 220 -95.84 -5.67 37.29
C CYS A 220 -96.71 -6.84 37.75
N ASP A 221 -96.36 -8.07 37.39
CA ASP A 221 -97.03 -9.30 37.84
C ASP A 221 -96.77 -9.60 39.33
N GLU A 222 -95.57 -9.32 39.81
CA GLU A 222 -95.21 -9.38 41.24
C GLU A 222 -95.95 -8.27 42.00
N LYS A 223 -95.95 -7.01 41.54
CA LYS A 223 -96.75 -5.92 42.16
C LYS A 223 -98.25 -6.17 42.08
N SER A 224 -98.77 -6.88 41.09
CA SER A 224 -100.19 -7.33 41.11
C SER A 224 -100.45 -8.42 42.16
N ARG A 225 -99.48 -9.31 42.43
CA ARG A 225 -99.57 -10.29 43.54
C ARG A 225 -99.30 -9.66 44.90
N GLU A 226 -98.37 -8.72 45.00
CA GLU A 226 -98.02 -7.99 46.22
C GLU A 226 -99.07 -6.94 46.58
N MET A 227 -99.70 -6.24 45.63
CA MET A 227 -100.85 -5.37 45.94
C MET A 227 -102.02 -6.18 46.52
N LYS A 228 -102.17 -7.44 46.09
CA LYS A 228 -103.15 -8.37 46.65
C LYS A 228 -102.73 -8.84 48.05
N ASN A 229 -101.48 -9.27 48.23
CA ASN A 229 -100.96 -9.72 49.52
C ASN A 229 -100.75 -8.58 50.55
N MET A 230 -100.49 -7.35 50.12
CA MET A 230 -100.30 -6.18 51.01
C MET A 230 -101.64 -5.59 51.46
N LEU A 231 -102.71 -5.75 50.69
CA LEU A 231 -104.06 -5.56 51.22
C LEU A 231 -104.33 -6.55 52.37
N ASP A 232 -103.94 -7.82 52.20
CA ASP A 232 -104.11 -8.87 53.22
C ASP A 232 -103.09 -8.78 54.40
N ILE A 233 -101.94 -8.11 54.25
CA ILE A 233 -100.85 -8.05 55.26
C ILE A 233 -100.71 -6.68 55.94
N GLN A 234 -101.15 -5.59 55.31
CA GLN A 234 -101.16 -4.27 55.97
C GLN A 234 -102.25 -4.18 57.08
N GLU A 235 -103.16 -5.15 57.15
CA GLU A 235 -103.97 -5.41 58.35
C GLU A 235 -103.14 -5.84 59.59
N ALA A 236 -101.86 -6.24 59.47
CA ALA A 236 -101.21 -7.08 60.49
C ALA A 236 -99.93 -6.57 61.21
N LYS A 237 -99.12 -5.61 60.70
CA LYS A 237 -97.72 -5.42 61.19
C LYS A 237 -97.23 -4.02 61.59
N THR A 238 -98.11 -3.23 62.20
CA THR A 238 -97.86 -1.86 62.70
C THR A 238 -97.06 -1.77 64.03
N SER A 239 -95.84 -2.34 64.18
CA SER A 239 -95.27 -2.61 65.53
C SER A 239 -93.78 -2.30 65.93
N ALA A 240 -92.75 -2.47 65.09
CA ALA A 240 -91.31 -2.43 65.53
C ALA A 240 -90.46 -1.43 64.71
N LYS A 241 -89.34 -0.79 65.14
CA LYS A 241 -88.24 -1.00 66.14
C LYS A 241 -87.09 -1.95 65.66
N LYS A 242 -85.87 -1.54 65.28
CA LYS A 242 -84.89 -0.46 65.66
C LYS A 242 -84.03 -0.82 66.90
N ASP A 243 -82.68 -0.85 66.79
CA ASP A 243 -81.72 -0.14 67.69
C ASP A 243 -80.19 -0.47 67.62
N GLU A 244 -79.67 -1.57 67.05
CA GLU A 244 -78.28 -2.01 67.36
C GLU A 244 -77.11 -1.38 66.56
N PHE A 245 -76.63 -0.23 67.06
CA PHE A 245 -75.22 0.15 67.32
C PHE A 245 -74.10 -0.35 66.36
N GLU A 246 -73.35 0.51 65.65
CA GLU A 246 -72.58 1.66 66.15
C GLU A 246 -71.54 1.30 67.24
N LYS A 247 -70.54 0.45 66.92
CA LYS A 247 -69.38 0.19 67.79
C LYS A 247 -68.18 -0.28 66.97
N LEU A 248 -66.98 0.13 67.41
CA LEU A 248 -65.64 -0.39 67.01
C LEU A 248 -65.19 -0.01 65.57
N ASN A 249 -63.91 0.31 65.26
CA ASN A 249 -62.68 0.54 66.03
C ASN A 249 -61.60 1.04 65.02
N ILE A 250 -61.17 2.31 65.02
CA ILE A 250 -59.90 2.82 65.62
C ILE A 250 -58.60 2.08 65.17
N LYS A 251 -57.53 2.86 64.85
CA LYS A 251 -56.08 2.55 64.59
C LYS A 251 -55.64 2.90 63.13
N LEU A 252 -55.12 4.07 62.76
CA LEU A 252 -54.28 5.09 63.42
C LEU A 252 -52.91 4.55 63.90
N MET A 253 -51.82 4.70 63.11
CA MET A 253 -50.74 5.72 63.34
C MET A 253 -49.31 5.49 62.73
N ASP A 254 -48.92 4.36 62.14
CA ASP A 254 -47.47 4.07 61.94
C ASP A 254 -46.78 4.58 60.62
N LEU A 255 -45.59 5.21 60.81
CA LEU A 255 -44.45 5.40 59.86
C LEU A 255 -44.53 6.45 58.71
N GLN A 256 -44.06 7.70 58.94
CA GLN A 256 -43.86 8.70 57.87
C GLN A 256 -42.76 9.80 58.10
N HIS A 257 -41.56 9.51 58.66
CA HIS A 257 -40.56 10.59 58.90
C HIS A 257 -39.08 10.15 59.03
N LEU A 258 -38.32 9.85 57.95
CA LEU A 258 -36.85 9.60 58.12
C LEU A 258 -35.83 9.80 56.96
N ILE A 259 -36.17 10.26 55.73
CA ILE A 259 -35.27 10.02 54.57
C ILE A 259 -34.71 11.25 53.80
N SER A 260 -35.18 12.48 53.98
CA SER A 260 -35.14 13.47 52.88
C SER A 260 -33.90 14.36 52.65
N LEU A 261 -33.07 14.74 53.64
CA LEU A 261 -32.48 16.11 53.60
C LEU A 261 -31.08 16.35 54.25
N ASN A 262 -29.96 16.08 53.55
CA ASN A 262 -28.73 16.93 53.54
C ASN A 262 -27.58 16.41 52.62
N SER A 263 -26.89 17.31 51.90
CA SER A 263 -25.81 16.97 50.95
C SER A 263 -24.84 18.14 50.64
N THR A 264 -23.51 17.88 50.63
CA THR A 264 -22.39 18.61 49.94
C THR A 264 -22.21 20.14 50.18
N ALA A 265 -21.12 20.70 50.73
CA ALA A 265 -19.65 20.63 50.45
C ALA A 265 -19.13 21.63 49.39
N ILE A 266 -18.42 22.71 49.83
CA ILE A 266 -17.37 23.56 49.18
C ILE A 266 -17.18 24.85 50.03
N TYR A 267 -15.96 25.22 50.50
CA TYR A 267 -15.48 26.63 50.61
C TYR A 267 -13.99 26.82 51.07
N ASN A 268 -13.46 26.09 52.07
CA ASN A 268 -12.24 26.53 52.81
C ASN A 268 -10.97 25.67 52.60
N GLU A 269 -9.88 26.25 52.05
CA GLU A 269 -8.48 26.17 52.55
C GLU A 269 -7.42 26.81 51.60
N ARG A 270 -6.36 27.44 52.18
CA ARG A 270 -5.06 27.92 51.61
C ARG A 270 -4.90 29.39 51.11
N ASN A 271 -4.36 30.26 51.98
CA ASN A 271 -3.20 31.18 51.78
C ASN A 271 -3.20 32.26 52.90
N LEU A 272 -2.19 32.38 53.79
CA LEU A 272 -0.82 32.95 53.66
C LEU A 272 -0.76 34.45 54.08
N ILE A 273 0.35 34.86 54.75
CA ILE A 273 0.77 36.26 55.10
C ILE A 273 0.23 36.84 56.43
N GLU A 274 0.95 36.64 57.56
CA GLU A 274 0.93 37.63 58.69
C GLU A 274 2.17 37.63 59.63
N ASN A 275 2.74 36.48 60.03
CA ASN A 275 3.50 36.39 61.30
C ASN A 275 5.06 36.43 61.29
N LEU A 276 5.76 37.15 60.39
CA LEU A 276 7.25 37.19 60.38
C LEU A 276 7.88 38.57 60.05
N LYS A 277 7.70 39.62 60.87
CA LYS A 277 8.28 40.97 60.55
C LYS A 277 8.52 42.00 61.69
N LYS A 278 8.99 41.63 62.89
CA LYS A 278 8.93 42.55 64.08
C LYS A 278 10.12 42.67 65.07
N GLU A 279 11.36 42.25 64.80
CA GLU A 279 12.36 42.05 65.90
C GLU A 279 13.84 42.51 65.65
N SER A 280 14.13 43.73 65.16
CA SER A 280 15.54 44.12 64.84
C SER A 280 16.02 45.53 65.25
N GLU A 281 15.39 46.20 66.23
CA GLU A 281 15.45 47.67 66.40
C GLU A 281 16.16 48.19 67.70
N HIS A 282 17.25 47.56 68.19
CA HIS A 282 17.80 47.84 69.55
C HIS A 282 19.23 48.50 69.63
N LEU A 283 20.07 48.54 68.60
CA LEU A 283 21.54 48.60 68.79
C LEU A 283 22.26 49.97 68.97
N GLU A 284 21.59 51.10 69.27
CA GLU A 284 22.14 52.45 68.96
C GLU A 284 22.72 53.32 70.12
N GLU A 285 22.85 52.85 71.37
CA GLU A 285 22.91 53.76 72.56
C GLU A 285 24.27 53.99 73.32
N LYS A 286 25.46 53.64 72.80
CA LYS A 286 26.67 53.39 73.67
C LYS A 286 27.93 54.31 73.58
N ILE A 287 27.89 55.55 73.05
CA ILE A 287 29.13 56.27 72.63
C ILE A 287 29.72 57.37 73.58
N GLU A 288 29.01 57.90 74.59
CA GLU A 288 29.31 59.21 75.24
C GLU A 288 30.36 59.29 76.42
N PHE A 289 31.44 58.48 76.48
CA PHE A 289 32.29 58.40 77.71
C PHE A 289 33.70 59.08 77.70
N LYS A 290 34.25 59.56 76.57
CA LYS A 290 35.74 59.68 76.39
C LYS A 290 36.46 61.05 76.62
N LYS A 291 35.96 61.99 77.43
CA LYS A 291 36.28 63.44 77.26
C LYS A 291 37.12 64.19 78.35
N ARG A 292 38.13 63.62 79.05
CA ARG A 292 38.67 64.25 80.31
C ARG A 292 40.21 64.43 80.58
N ASP A 293 41.17 64.14 79.68
CA ASP A 293 42.58 63.84 80.08
C ASP A 293 43.75 64.86 79.81
N ILE A 294 43.51 66.15 79.49
CA ILE A 294 44.52 66.97 78.74
C ILE A 294 45.58 67.81 79.54
N LEU A 295 45.57 67.90 80.87
CA LEU A 295 46.18 69.05 81.60
C LEU A 295 47.69 69.02 81.98
N GLY A 296 48.51 68.06 81.56
CA GLY A 296 49.81 67.75 82.23
C GLY A 296 51.16 68.22 81.64
N VAL A 297 51.22 69.04 80.57
CA VAL A 297 52.42 69.06 79.67
C VAL A 297 53.44 70.20 79.86
N LEU A 298 53.15 71.25 80.64
CA LEU A 298 53.79 72.58 80.43
C LEU A 298 55.25 72.77 80.95
N GLU A 299 55.73 72.01 81.94
CA GLU A 299 56.95 72.41 82.70
C GLU A 299 58.31 72.09 82.07
N LYS A 300 58.40 71.22 81.05
CA LYS A 300 59.69 70.68 80.54
C LYS A 300 60.55 71.64 79.69
N LYS A 301 60.13 72.89 79.45
CA LYS A 301 60.70 73.72 78.38
C LYS A 301 62.07 74.37 78.69
N ASN A 302 62.28 74.84 79.92
CA ASN A 302 63.29 75.88 80.19
C ASN A 302 64.75 75.38 80.33
N GLN A 303 65.02 74.08 80.22
CA GLN A 303 66.35 73.52 80.49
C GLN A 303 67.27 73.48 79.25
N PHE A 304 66.71 73.61 78.04
CA PHE A 304 67.42 73.36 76.78
C PHE A 304 68.26 74.54 76.25
N ASP A 305 67.96 75.78 76.64
CA ASP A 305 68.54 76.96 75.96
C ASP A 305 70.06 77.15 76.21
N SER A 306 70.62 76.59 77.29
CA SER A 306 72.03 76.78 77.67
C SER A 306 73.02 75.91 76.89
N GLU A 307 72.60 74.74 76.38
CA GLU A 307 73.47 73.84 75.60
C GLU A 307 73.74 74.39 74.18
N LEU A 308 72.88 75.30 73.70
CA LEU A 308 72.86 75.81 72.34
C LEU A 308 74.13 76.58 71.94
N LEU A 309 74.71 77.34 72.86
CA LEU A 309 75.80 78.30 72.56
C LEU A 309 77.15 77.62 72.33
N LEU A 310 77.43 76.51 73.02
CA LEU A 310 78.74 75.83 72.94
C LEU A 310 78.86 74.98 71.67
N LEU A 311 77.72 74.55 71.10
CA LEU A 311 77.65 73.90 69.79
C LEU A 311 78.03 74.85 68.64
N GLN A 312 77.73 76.15 68.74
CA GLN A 312 77.91 77.10 67.63
C GLN A 312 79.36 77.30 67.19
N SER A 313 80.33 77.25 68.10
CA SER A 313 81.75 77.43 67.73
C SER A 313 82.32 76.21 67.02
N LYS A 314 81.91 75.00 67.41
CA LYS A 314 82.37 73.75 66.78
C LYS A 314 81.84 73.60 65.36
N ILE A 315 80.59 74.00 65.15
CA ILE A 315 79.94 74.06 63.83
C ILE A 315 80.71 74.95 62.83
N ALA A 316 81.40 75.99 63.30
CA ALA A 316 82.10 76.92 62.42
C ALA A 316 83.36 76.30 61.76
N GLN A 317 84.14 75.50 62.48
CA GLN A 317 85.33 74.84 61.93
C GLN A 317 84.94 73.65 61.05
N GLU A 318 84.01 72.81 61.52
CA GLU A 318 83.50 71.65 60.76
C GLU A 318 82.95 72.10 59.38
N LYS A 319 82.35 73.30 59.30
CA LYS A 319 81.86 73.88 58.04
C LYS A 319 82.96 74.11 56.99
N GLU A 320 84.13 74.61 57.38
CA GLU A 320 85.18 74.99 56.42
C GLU A 320 85.86 73.76 55.80
N ASP A 321 86.07 72.70 56.61
CA ASP A 321 86.53 71.39 56.13
C ASP A 321 85.50 70.75 55.17
N PHE A 322 84.19 70.86 55.50
CA PHE A 322 83.12 70.39 54.61
C PHE A 322 83.06 71.16 53.28
N ASP A 323 83.31 72.47 53.27
CA ASP A 323 83.27 73.26 52.03
C ASP A 323 84.36 72.81 51.02
N GLU A 324 85.53 72.34 51.49
CA GLU A 324 86.60 71.80 50.63
C GLU A 324 86.30 70.38 50.09
N GLU A 325 85.73 69.49 50.91
CA GLU A 325 85.25 68.19 50.45
C GLU A 325 84.10 68.33 49.44
N LEU A 326 83.25 69.34 49.64
CA LEU A 326 82.08 69.61 48.81
C LEU A 326 82.46 70.10 47.40
N GLU A 327 83.58 70.81 47.21
CA GLU A 327 84.10 71.11 45.86
C GLU A 327 84.68 69.87 45.14
N LYS A 328 85.44 69.02 45.84
CA LYS A 328 85.89 67.74 45.26
C LYS A 328 84.69 66.86 44.87
N ALA A 329 83.65 66.83 45.71
CA ALA A 329 82.39 66.15 45.42
C ALA A 329 81.64 66.75 44.21
N LYS A 330 81.65 68.07 44.01
CA LYS A 330 81.06 68.74 42.83
C LYS A 330 81.74 68.34 41.53
N GLU A 331 83.07 68.23 41.47
CA GLU A 331 83.77 67.76 40.26
C GLU A 331 83.43 66.29 39.93
N TYR A 332 83.43 65.40 40.93
CA TYR A 332 82.98 64.03 40.74
C TYR A 332 81.51 63.95 40.29
N LEU A 333 80.64 64.80 40.84
CA LEU A 333 79.24 64.91 40.43
C LEU A 333 79.11 65.33 38.97
N GLN A 334 79.84 66.35 38.49
CA GLN A 334 79.79 66.78 37.09
C GLN A 334 80.24 65.67 36.13
N ASN A 335 81.32 64.96 36.45
CA ASN A 335 81.79 63.83 35.63
C ASN A 335 80.77 62.68 35.61
N ALA A 336 80.20 62.33 36.77
CA ALA A 336 79.14 61.33 36.86
C ALA A 336 77.87 61.76 36.10
N GLU A 337 77.49 63.04 36.13
CA GLU A 337 76.39 63.58 35.35
C GLU A 337 76.63 63.48 33.84
N CYS A 338 77.84 63.76 33.37
CA CYS A 338 78.19 63.67 31.96
C CYS A 338 78.12 62.21 31.46
N LEU A 339 78.67 61.27 32.24
CA LEU A 339 78.53 59.83 31.98
C LEU A 339 77.07 59.37 32.01
N ASN A 340 76.27 59.82 32.98
CA ASN A 340 74.85 59.51 33.08
C ASN A 340 74.04 60.08 31.90
N LYS A 341 74.35 61.30 31.43
CA LYS A 341 73.74 61.88 30.22
C LYS A 341 74.06 61.04 28.98
N LYS A 342 75.31 60.59 28.81
CA LYS A 342 75.73 59.68 27.73
C LYS A 342 74.98 58.33 27.81
N LEU A 343 75.05 57.65 28.95
CA LEU A 343 74.38 56.35 29.16
C LEU A 343 72.86 56.44 28.99
N LYS A 344 72.21 57.54 29.40
CA LYS A 344 70.78 57.78 29.13
C LYS A 344 70.48 57.88 27.64
N SER A 345 71.35 58.54 26.86
CA SER A 345 71.18 58.64 25.40
C SER A 345 71.36 57.27 24.70
N GLU A 346 72.35 56.48 25.11
CA GLU A 346 72.61 55.13 24.58
C GLU A 346 71.49 54.16 24.96
N ASN A 347 71.02 54.18 26.21
CA ASN A 347 69.89 53.38 26.68
C ASN A 347 68.58 53.74 25.95
N LYS A 348 68.36 55.04 25.66
CA LYS A 348 67.22 55.49 24.83
C LYS A 348 67.31 54.94 23.41
N ALA A 349 68.49 54.97 22.78
CA ALA A 349 68.70 54.41 21.45
C ALA A 349 68.54 52.88 21.41
N ALA A 350 69.03 52.17 22.44
CA ALA A 350 68.84 50.73 22.59
C ALA A 350 67.35 50.37 22.74
N ARG A 351 66.61 51.07 23.61
CA ARG A 351 65.16 50.89 23.78
C ARG A 351 64.39 51.09 22.47
N GLN A 352 64.73 52.11 21.69
CA GLN A 352 64.10 52.35 20.39
C GLN A 352 64.33 51.19 19.40
N LYS A 353 65.54 50.61 19.37
CA LYS A 353 65.83 49.42 18.55
C LYS A 353 65.06 48.18 19.02
N PHE A 354 64.98 47.94 20.34
CA PHE A 354 64.17 46.85 20.89
C PHE A 354 62.67 47.03 20.61
N GLU A 355 62.15 48.25 20.71
CA GLU A 355 60.74 48.54 20.43
C GLU A 355 60.40 48.38 18.94
N GLN A 356 61.36 48.69 18.04
CA GLN A 356 61.22 48.40 16.61
C GLN A 356 61.22 46.89 16.35
N ALA A 357 62.18 46.14 16.90
CA ALA A 357 62.23 44.68 16.76
C ALA A 357 60.95 44.00 17.27
N LEU A 358 60.39 44.47 18.40
CA LEU A 358 59.13 43.97 18.94
C LEU A 358 57.92 44.27 18.02
N LYS A 359 57.93 45.40 17.31
CA LYS A 359 56.88 45.73 16.32
C LYS A 359 56.99 44.86 15.07
N GLU A 360 58.21 44.60 14.62
CA GLU A 360 58.49 43.70 13.50
C GLU A 360 58.13 42.24 13.85
N GLU A 361 58.49 41.75 15.03
CA GLU A 361 58.10 40.43 15.53
C GLU A 361 56.58 40.27 15.59
N LYS A 362 55.85 41.26 16.15
CA LYS A 362 54.39 41.25 16.19
C LYS A 362 53.77 41.24 14.79
N HIS A 363 54.29 42.01 13.84
CA HIS A 363 53.84 41.99 12.45
C HIS A 363 54.02 40.62 11.79
N TRP A 364 55.16 39.95 12.04
CA TRP A 364 55.41 38.60 11.54
C TRP A 364 54.58 37.53 12.25
N ALA A 365 54.28 37.69 13.55
CA ALA A 365 53.34 36.84 14.26
C ALA A 365 51.93 36.95 13.65
N THR A 366 51.37 38.15 13.50
CA THR A 366 50.05 38.35 12.88
C THR A 366 49.98 37.77 11.46
N LYS A 367 51.02 37.97 10.64
CA LYS A 367 51.09 37.33 9.30
C LYS A 367 51.12 35.81 9.36
N ARG A 368 51.79 35.21 10.35
CA ARG A 368 51.83 33.76 10.55
C ARG A 368 50.45 33.24 10.92
N ASP A 369 49.80 33.88 11.89
CA ASP A 369 48.46 33.52 12.37
C ASP A 369 47.41 33.65 11.26
N GLU A 370 47.50 34.69 10.42
CA GLU A 370 46.67 34.84 9.22
C GLU A 370 46.86 33.70 8.21
N MET A 371 48.11 33.26 7.98
CA MET A 371 48.40 32.17 7.05
C MET A 371 47.96 30.82 7.63
N GLU A 372 48.14 30.60 8.93
CA GLU A 372 47.64 29.41 9.62
C GLU A 372 46.11 29.36 9.60
N ALA A 373 45.42 30.49 9.80
CA ALA A 373 43.97 30.58 9.67
C ALA A 373 43.49 30.31 8.23
N LYS A 374 44.20 30.80 7.21
CA LYS A 374 43.92 30.49 5.80
C LYS A 374 44.13 29.00 5.51
N LEU A 375 45.23 28.41 6.00
CA LEU A 375 45.53 26.98 5.84
C LEU A 375 44.47 26.10 6.51
N LYS A 376 44.05 26.43 7.75
CA LYS A 376 42.96 25.73 8.44
C LYS A 376 41.65 25.79 7.67
N ARG A 377 41.26 26.95 7.13
CA ARG A 377 40.05 27.09 6.28
C ARG A 377 40.13 26.30 4.97
N LEU A 378 41.31 26.21 4.35
CA LEU A 378 41.50 25.38 3.16
C LEU A 378 41.45 23.89 3.50
N SER A 379 41.99 23.49 4.67
CA SER A 379 41.93 22.12 5.17
C SER A 379 40.50 21.68 5.51
N THR A 380 39.70 22.53 6.18
CA THR A 380 38.28 22.22 6.43
C THR A 380 37.50 22.11 5.13
N LEU A 381 37.67 23.05 4.20
CA LEU A 381 37.03 22.99 2.88
C LEU A 381 37.43 21.73 2.09
N LEU A 382 38.70 21.31 2.16
CA LEU A 382 39.15 20.07 1.52
C LEU A 382 38.47 18.84 2.15
N ASN A 383 38.39 18.78 3.48
CA ASN A 383 37.72 17.69 4.19
C ASN A 383 36.22 17.64 3.86
N GLU A 384 35.52 18.78 3.86
CA GLU A 384 34.12 18.90 3.42
C GLU A 384 33.92 18.39 1.98
N LYS A 385 34.87 18.66 1.07
CA LYS A 385 34.82 18.14 -0.31
C LYS A 385 35.11 16.65 -0.40
N LEU A 386 36.02 16.12 0.43
CA LEU A 386 36.29 14.68 0.50
C LEU A 386 35.10 13.91 1.07
N GLU A 387 34.45 14.43 2.11
CA GLU A 387 33.23 13.86 2.70
C GLU A 387 32.07 13.90 1.71
N PHE A 388 31.87 15.02 1.00
CA PHE A 388 30.89 15.12 -0.08
C PHE A 388 31.15 14.11 -1.21
N LEU A 389 32.41 13.90 -1.61
CA LEU A 389 32.77 12.90 -2.61
C LEU A 389 32.57 11.46 -2.11
N ALA A 390 32.82 11.18 -0.83
CA ALA A 390 32.54 9.89 -0.21
C ALA A 390 31.03 9.60 -0.20
N ASN A 391 30.21 10.60 0.14
CA ASN A 391 28.74 10.49 0.11
C ASN A 391 28.24 10.23 -1.32
N LEU A 392 28.73 10.97 -2.33
CA LEU A 392 28.39 10.72 -3.74
C LEU A 392 28.80 9.32 -4.22
N LEU A 393 29.92 8.75 -3.73
CA LEU A 393 30.32 7.39 -4.04
C LEU A 393 29.38 6.34 -3.43
N VAL A 394 28.90 6.57 -2.20
CA VAL A 394 27.90 5.72 -1.54
C VAL A 394 26.55 5.81 -2.26
N GLU A 395 26.09 7.02 -2.59
CA GLU A 395 24.87 7.25 -3.38
C GLU A 395 24.93 6.57 -4.74
N LYS A 396 26.04 6.75 -5.48
CA LYS A 396 26.26 6.07 -6.77
C LYS A 396 26.16 4.55 -6.61
N LYS A 397 26.80 3.96 -5.60
CA LYS A 397 26.74 2.52 -5.34
C LYS A 397 25.33 2.05 -4.97
N ASN A 398 24.57 2.85 -4.24
CA ASN A 398 23.17 2.55 -3.92
C ASN A 398 22.29 2.57 -5.18
N LEU A 399 22.44 3.58 -6.05
CA LEU A 399 21.74 3.66 -7.33
C LEU A 399 22.12 2.51 -8.27
N GLU A 400 23.39 2.09 -8.31
CA GLU A 400 23.81 0.91 -9.08
C GLU A 400 23.17 -0.39 -8.57
N MET A 401 22.97 -0.54 -7.24
CA MET A 401 22.23 -1.67 -6.67
C MET A 401 20.73 -1.61 -6.96
N GLU A 402 20.14 -0.42 -6.98
CA GLU A 402 18.72 -0.21 -7.31
C GLU A 402 18.43 -0.44 -8.79
N ILE A 403 19.29 0.04 -9.70
CA ILE A 403 19.22 -0.27 -11.14
C ILE A 403 19.23 -1.80 -11.33
N LYS A 404 20.15 -2.50 -10.65
CA LYS A 404 20.25 -3.96 -10.77
C LYS A 404 19.01 -4.70 -10.24
N SER A 405 18.45 -4.27 -9.10
CA SER A 405 17.22 -4.90 -8.57
C SER A 405 16.00 -4.62 -9.46
N LEU A 406 15.94 -3.45 -10.10
CA LEU A 406 14.93 -3.12 -11.12
C LEU A 406 15.12 -3.94 -12.41
N GLU A 407 16.35 -4.20 -12.85
CA GLU A 407 16.64 -5.10 -13.98
C GLU A 407 16.20 -6.54 -13.68
N ASP A 408 16.53 -7.07 -12.49
CA ASP A 408 16.09 -8.39 -12.03
C ASP A 408 14.55 -8.49 -11.92
N SER A 409 13.90 -7.46 -11.37
CA SER A 409 12.44 -7.32 -11.31
C SER A 409 11.79 -7.33 -12.71
N LEU A 410 12.37 -6.60 -13.65
CA LEU A 410 11.89 -6.51 -15.03
C LEU A 410 12.12 -7.82 -15.79
N LEU A 411 13.18 -8.57 -15.49
CA LEU A 411 13.41 -9.91 -16.03
C LEU A 411 12.38 -10.92 -15.51
N ILE A 412 12.13 -10.96 -14.20
CA ILE A 412 11.09 -11.81 -13.60
C ILE A 412 9.71 -11.47 -14.19
N SER A 413 9.41 -10.18 -14.33
CA SER A 413 8.14 -9.72 -14.93
C SER A 413 7.99 -10.17 -16.38
N LYS A 414 9.04 -10.07 -17.20
CA LYS A 414 9.07 -10.61 -18.58
C LYS A 414 8.85 -12.12 -18.62
N GLU A 415 9.44 -12.88 -17.69
CA GLU A 415 9.20 -14.32 -17.60
C GLU A 415 7.75 -14.66 -17.22
N MET A 416 7.14 -13.92 -16.29
CA MET A 416 5.74 -14.12 -15.93
C MET A 416 4.83 -13.83 -17.12
N TYR A 417 5.00 -12.70 -17.80
CA TYR A 417 4.21 -12.38 -19.00
C TYR A 417 4.42 -13.40 -20.13
N ALA A 418 5.64 -13.93 -20.31
CA ALA A 418 5.88 -15.01 -21.28
C ALA A 418 5.13 -16.31 -20.92
N LYS A 419 5.06 -16.67 -19.63
CA LYS A 419 4.31 -17.83 -19.12
C LYS A 419 2.80 -17.63 -19.28
N GLU A 420 2.27 -16.44 -18.98
CA GLU A 420 0.87 -16.08 -19.19
C GLU A 420 0.48 -16.06 -20.68
N LEU A 421 1.32 -15.49 -21.54
CA LEU A 421 1.05 -15.43 -22.98
C LEU A 421 1.04 -16.85 -23.58
N ALA A 422 1.94 -17.74 -23.13
CA ALA A 422 1.94 -19.14 -23.51
C ALA A 422 0.70 -19.92 -23.01
N SER A 423 0.17 -19.62 -21.81
CA SER A 423 -1.07 -20.23 -21.33
C SER A 423 -2.29 -19.72 -22.11
N LEU A 424 -2.38 -18.41 -22.38
CA LEU A 424 -3.44 -17.81 -23.19
C LEU A 424 -3.44 -18.33 -24.64
N GLU A 425 -2.27 -18.53 -25.24
CA GLU A 425 -2.14 -19.20 -26.54
C GLU A 425 -2.69 -20.63 -26.51
N GLN A 426 -2.43 -21.38 -25.44
CA GLN A 426 -2.91 -22.74 -25.29
C GLN A 426 -4.42 -22.77 -25.08
N ASP A 427 -4.96 -21.88 -24.25
CA ASP A 427 -6.40 -21.72 -24.04
C ASP A 427 -7.10 -21.34 -25.36
N LEU A 428 -6.56 -20.38 -26.12
CA LEU A 428 -7.04 -20.02 -27.45
C LEU A 428 -7.00 -21.21 -28.44
N LYS A 429 -5.98 -22.07 -28.37
CA LYS A 429 -5.92 -23.32 -29.16
C LYS A 429 -7.02 -24.31 -28.72
N THR A 430 -7.40 -24.37 -27.44
CA THR A 430 -8.53 -25.21 -26.98
C THR A 430 -9.88 -24.62 -27.35
N GLU A 431 -10.06 -23.30 -27.21
CA GLU A 431 -11.30 -22.59 -27.55
C GLU A 431 -11.59 -22.69 -29.05
N ASN A 432 -10.59 -22.50 -29.92
CA ASN A 432 -10.75 -22.72 -31.36
C ASN A 432 -11.17 -24.16 -31.70
N LYS A 433 -10.60 -25.18 -31.03
CA LYS A 433 -11.04 -26.59 -31.21
C LYS A 433 -12.49 -26.78 -30.77
N MET A 434 -12.87 -26.20 -29.62
CA MET A 434 -14.24 -26.23 -29.10
C MET A 434 -15.21 -25.53 -30.07
N ARG A 435 -14.84 -24.36 -30.59
CA ARG A 435 -15.61 -23.55 -31.55
C ARG A 435 -15.88 -24.31 -32.84
N VAL A 436 -14.87 -24.99 -33.39
CA VAL A 436 -15.04 -25.86 -34.58
C VAL A 436 -15.99 -27.02 -34.27
N MET A 437 -15.83 -27.71 -33.13
CA MET A 437 -16.73 -28.80 -32.73
C MET A 437 -18.18 -28.32 -32.54
N LEU A 438 -18.39 -27.16 -31.92
CA LEU A 438 -19.71 -26.55 -31.74
C LEU A 438 -20.33 -26.14 -33.08
N GLN A 439 -19.56 -25.58 -34.02
CA GLN A 439 -20.03 -25.29 -35.37
C GLN A 439 -20.49 -26.56 -36.11
N TRP A 440 -19.72 -27.65 -36.02
CA TRP A 440 -20.11 -28.96 -36.57
C TRP A 440 -21.42 -29.49 -35.93
N LYS A 441 -21.54 -29.40 -34.61
CA LYS A 441 -22.76 -29.80 -33.88
C LYS A 441 -23.97 -28.96 -34.30
N LEU A 442 -23.79 -27.66 -34.52
CA LEU A 442 -24.83 -26.73 -34.96
C LEU A 442 -25.26 -27.02 -36.41
N LEU A 443 -24.32 -27.31 -37.31
CA LEU A 443 -24.61 -27.76 -38.68
C LEU A 443 -25.37 -29.11 -38.70
N TYR A 444 -24.96 -30.07 -37.85
CA TYR A 444 -25.63 -31.35 -37.70
C TYR A 444 -27.08 -31.19 -37.21
N LEU A 445 -27.30 -30.41 -36.15
CA LEU A 445 -28.64 -30.10 -35.63
C LEU A 445 -29.48 -29.34 -36.67
N LYS A 446 -28.89 -28.43 -37.45
CA LYS A 446 -29.57 -27.73 -38.56
C LYS A 446 -30.00 -28.69 -39.67
N LYS A 447 -29.21 -29.75 -39.95
CA LYS A 447 -29.58 -30.82 -40.89
C LYS A 447 -30.72 -31.68 -40.33
N GLN A 448 -30.64 -32.12 -39.07
CA GLN A 448 -31.74 -32.86 -38.41
C GLN A 448 -33.04 -32.06 -38.40
N ARG A 449 -33.00 -30.77 -38.02
CA ARG A 449 -34.18 -29.89 -38.00
C ARG A 449 -34.86 -29.78 -39.37
N LYS A 450 -34.10 -29.75 -40.47
CA LYS A 450 -34.66 -29.77 -41.83
C LYS A 450 -35.36 -31.10 -42.15
N LEU A 451 -34.80 -32.23 -41.73
CA LEU A 451 -35.42 -33.55 -41.91
C LEU A 451 -36.74 -33.64 -41.14
N PHE A 452 -36.73 -33.28 -39.85
CA PHE A 452 -37.95 -33.27 -39.02
C PHE A 452 -39.04 -32.39 -39.60
N PHE A 453 -38.72 -31.17 -40.07
CA PHE A 453 -39.74 -30.32 -40.72
C PHE A 453 -40.28 -30.92 -42.02
N SER A 454 -39.44 -31.55 -42.85
CA SER A 454 -39.90 -32.21 -44.07
C SER A 454 -40.81 -33.41 -43.79
N GLU A 455 -40.59 -34.10 -42.67
CA GLU A 455 -41.40 -35.24 -42.24
C GLU A 455 -42.72 -34.79 -41.59
N GLU A 456 -42.68 -33.76 -40.76
CA GLU A 456 -43.87 -33.08 -40.20
C GLU A 456 -44.75 -32.47 -41.31
N GLU A 457 -44.15 -31.87 -42.35
CA GLU A 457 -44.87 -31.34 -43.51
C GLU A 457 -45.54 -32.46 -44.33
N ASN A 458 -44.89 -33.62 -44.49
CA ASN A 458 -45.50 -34.79 -45.11
C ASN A 458 -46.69 -35.33 -44.29
N ILE A 459 -46.52 -35.51 -42.98
CA ILE A 459 -47.60 -35.95 -42.06
C ILE A 459 -48.77 -34.96 -42.10
N SER A 460 -48.50 -33.66 -42.12
CA SER A 460 -49.52 -32.61 -42.21
C SER A 460 -50.26 -32.65 -43.56
N ARG A 461 -49.56 -32.94 -44.66
CA ARG A 461 -50.15 -33.14 -45.99
C ARG A 461 -51.07 -34.36 -46.02
N GLU A 462 -50.61 -35.52 -45.55
CA GLU A 462 -51.41 -36.74 -45.45
C GLU A 462 -52.65 -36.56 -44.57
N ALA A 463 -52.51 -35.87 -43.44
CA ALA A 463 -53.63 -35.54 -42.56
C ALA A 463 -54.65 -34.61 -43.26
N SER A 464 -54.17 -33.62 -44.02
CA SER A 464 -55.00 -32.69 -44.78
C SER A 464 -55.78 -33.39 -45.91
N GLU A 465 -55.10 -34.24 -46.69
CA GLU A 465 -55.70 -35.07 -47.73
C GLU A 465 -56.78 -36.00 -47.14
N ARG A 466 -56.50 -36.61 -45.97
CA ARG A 466 -57.46 -37.47 -45.26
C ARG A 466 -58.67 -36.69 -44.72
N ILE A 467 -58.47 -35.47 -44.21
CA ILE A 467 -59.55 -34.57 -43.80
C ILE A 467 -60.41 -34.18 -45.02
N GLU A 468 -59.80 -33.89 -46.16
CA GLU A 468 -60.52 -33.52 -47.37
C GLU A 468 -61.33 -34.68 -47.96
N ALA A 469 -60.76 -35.89 -47.97
CA ALA A 469 -61.47 -37.12 -48.34
C ALA A 469 -62.66 -37.41 -47.40
N LEU A 470 -62.49 -37.21 -46.09
CA LEU A 470 -63.58 -37.31 -45.11
C LEU A 470 -64.66 -36.24 -45.33
N ARG A 471 -64.29 -35.00 -45.65
CA ARG A 471 -65.25 -33.93 -45.99
C ARG A 471 -66.05 -34.25 -47.26
N LYS A 472 -65.40 -34.74 -48.31
CA LYS A 472 -66.07 -35.19 -49.56
C LYS A 472 -67.08 -36.29 -49.26
N ARG A 473 -66.67 -37.34 -48.54
CA ARG A 473 -67.56 -38.43 -48.11
C ARG A 473 -68.70 -37.97 -47.19
N HIS A 474 -68.46 -36.99 -46.33
CA HIS A 474 -69.51 -36.40 -45.50
C HIS A 474 -70.55 -35.63 -46.34
N ALA A 475 -70.11 -34.88 -47.36
CA ALA A 475 -71.00 -34.18 -48.28
C ALA A 475 -71.85 -35.16 -49.13
N GLU A 476 -71.26 -36.26 -49.61
CA GLU A 476 -71.97 -37.35 -50.29
C GLU A 476 -73.06 -37.99 -49.40
N LEU A 477 -72.74 -38.24 -48.12
CA LEU A 477 -73.70 -38.78 -47.16
C LEU A 477 -74.81 -37.77 -46.82
N LEU A 478 -74.50 -36.47 -46.77
CA LEU A 478 -75.49 -35.41 -46.57
C LEU A 478 -76.51 -35.37 -47.71
N LEU A 479 -76.04 -35.34 -48.96
CA LEU A 479 -76.88 -35.44 -50.16
C LEU A 479 -77.77 -36.69 -50.15
N LYS A 480 -77.19 -37.84 -49.78
CA LYS A 480 -77.95 -39.10 -49.69
C LYS A 480 -79.01 -39.06 -48.58
N ASN A 481 -78.74 -38.41 -47.45
CA ASN A 481 -79.75 -38.20 -46.41
C ASN A 481 -80.87 -37.26 -46.88
N GLU A 482 -80.56 -36.16 -47.55
CA GLU A 482 -81.57 -35.25 -48.12
C GLU A 482 -82.48 -35.96 -49.13
N ASP A 483 -81.93 -36.84 -49.96
CA ASP A 483 -82.73 -37.63 -50.92
C ASP A 483 -83.59 -38.69 -50.22
N LEU A 484 -83.08 -39.35 -49.18
CA LEU A 484 -83.87 -40.27 -48.35
C LEU A 484 -84.97 -39.53 -47.58
N GLU A 485 -84.73 -38.32 -47.07
CA GLU A 485 -85.77 -37.49 -46.42
C GLU A 485 -86.88 -37.10 -47.41
N LYS A 486 -86.55 -36.74 -48.65
CA LYS A 486 -87.54 -36.50 -49.72
C LYS A 486 -88.35 -37.76 -50.02
N GLU A 487 -87.71 -38.93 -50.08
CA GLU A 487 -88.38 -40.21 -50.34
C GLU A 487 -89.30 -40.62 -49.18
N ILE A 488 -88.87 -40.44 -47.93
CA ILE A 488 -89.69 -40.61 -46.72
C ILE A 488 -90.90 -39.67 -46.78
N LEU A 489 -90.71 -38.37 -47.04
CA LEU A 489 -91.80 -37.39 -47.12
C LEU A 489 -92.82 -37.75 -48.22
N GLN A 490 -92.35 -38.24 -49.37
CA GLN A 490 -93.23 -38.76 -50.42
C GLN A 490 -94.00 -40.01 -49.97
N SER A 491 -93.35 -40.92 -49.25
CA SER A 491 -93.99 -42.13 -48.71
C SER A 491 -95.05 -41.80 -47.65
N GLU A 492 -94.78 -40.85 -46.75
CA GLU A 492 -95.75 -40.36 -45.75
C GLU A 492 -96.95 -39.71 -46.41
N ASN A 493 -96.74 -38.91 -47.46
CA ASN A 493 -97.84 -38.28 -48.20
C ASN A 493 -98.70 -39.32 -48.94
N ARG A 494 -98.10 -40.38 -49.49
CA ARG A 494 -98.84 -41.53 -50.05
C ARG A 494 -99.64 -42.27 -48.97
N ILE A 495 -99.05 -42.51 -47.80
CA ILE A 495 -99.73 -43.15 -46.66
C ILE A 495 -100.92 -42.30 -46.18
N LYS A 496 -100.76 -40.98 -46.05
CA LYS A 496 -101.85 -40.05 -45.69
C LYS A 496 -102.99 -40.12 -46.70
N ALA A 497 -102.71 -40.01 -48.00
CA ALA A 497 -103.72 -40.09 -49.05
C ALA A 497 -104.48 -41.44 -49.03
N LEU A 498 -103.76 -42.56 -48.89
CA LEU A 498 -104.38 -43.89 -48.76
C LEU A 498 -105.20 -44.05 -47.48
N THR A 499 -104.79 -43.43 -46.38
CA THR A 499 -105.53 -43.43 -45.10
C THR A 499 -106.80 -42.60 -45.20
N GLU A 500 -106.77 -41.45 -45.88
CA GLU A 500 -107.94 -40.62 -46.16
C GLU A 500 -108.93 -41.33 -47.11
N GLU A 501 -108.43 -42.04 -48.13
CA GLU A 501 -109.24 -42.85 -49.04
C GLU A 501 -109.88 -44.06 -48.30
N ALA A 502 -109.11 -44.73 -47.43
CA ALA A 502 -109.62 -45.80 -46.59
C ALA A 502 -110.71 -45.31 -45.63
N ASN A 503 -110.49 -44.18 -44.95
CA ASN A 503 -111.47 -43.55 -44.06
C ASN A 503 -112.75 -43.14 -44.82
N LYS A 504 -112.63 -42.61 -46.06
CA LYS A 504 -113.79 -42.34 -46.91
C LYS A 504 -114.57 -43.62 -47.23
N ARG A 505 -113.90 -44.65 -47.75
CA ARG A 505 -114.56 -45.94 -48.03
C ARG A 505 -115.20 -46.56 -46.79
N GLU A 506 -114.54 -46.49 -45.63
CA GLU A 506 -115.10 -47.00 -44.37
C GLU A 506 -116.38 -46.25 -44.01
N ASN A 507 -116.40 -44.92 -44.17
CA ASN A 507 -117.58 -44.10 -43.91
C ASN A 507 -118.69 -44.35 -44.95
N ASP A 508 -118.36 -44.58 -46.22
CA ASP A 508 -119.30 -44.97 -47.27
C ASP A 508 -119.93 -46.35 -46.96
N TYR A 509 -119.13 -47.33 -46.54
CA TYR A 509 -119.63 -48.63 -46.07
C TYR A 509 -120.46 -48.52 -44.80
N ARG A 510 -120.13 -47.58 -43.90
CA ARG A 510 -120.90 -47.32 -42.68
C ARG A 510 -122.28 -46.76 -43.03
N ASN A 511 -122.35 -45.77 -43.92
CA ASN A 511 -123.60 -45.22 -44.45
C ASN A 511 -124.42 -46.29 -45.19
N TYR A 512 -123.76 -47.12 -46.01
CA TYR A 512 -124.42 -48.23 -46.72
C TYR A 512 -125.02 -49.25 -45.74
N ASN A 513 -124.28 -49.63 -44.69
CA ASN A 513 -124.82 -50.50 -43.63
C ASN A 513 -125.96 -49.83 -42.86
N GLU A 514 -125.89 -48.52 -42.56
CA GLU A 514 -126.96 -47.77 -41.91
C GLU A 514 -128.25 -47.79 -42.76
N ASP A 515 -128.14 -47.58 -44.08
CA ASP A 515 -129.24 -47.69 -45.05
C ASP A 515 -129.84 -49.10 -45.11
N PHE A 516 -129.01 -50.15 -45.07
CA PHE A 516 -129.48 -51.53 -45.01
C PHE A 516 -130.14 -51.86 -43.66
N ILE A 517 -129.62 -51.35 -42.54
CA ILE A 517 -130.25 -51.47 -41.21
C ILE A 517 -131.62 -50.75 -41.21
N ASN A 518 -131.72 -49.58 -41.83
CA ASN A 518 -132.97 -48.83 -41.93
C ASN A 518 -133.97 -49.54 -42.85
N LYS A 519 -133.53 -50.12 -43.98
CA LYS A 519 -134.36 -51.01 -44.81
C LYS A 519 -134.81 -52.27 -44.07
N MET A 520 -133.92 -52.90 -43.29
CA MET A 520 -134.30 -54.04 -42.45
C MET A 520 -135.31 -53.65 -41.38
N LYS A 521 -135.21 -52.47 -40.76
CA LYS A 521 -136.23 -51.95 -39.83
C LYS A 521 -137.57 -51.65 -40.49
N CYS A 522 -137.57 -51.12 -41.72
CA CYS A 522 -138.80 -50.96 -42.51
C CYS A 522 -139.43 -52.34 -42.79
N LEU A 523 -138.64 -53.30 -43.27
CA LEU A 523 -139.11 -54.67 -43.51
C LEU A 523 -139.52 -55.40 -42.22
N GLU A 524 -138.89 -55.15 -41.06
CA GLU A 524 -139.34 -55.67 -39.76
C GLU A 524 -140.67 -55.06 -39.33
N ASN A 525 -140.94 -53.78 -39.63
CA ASN A 525 -142.24 -53.16 -39.37
C ASN A 525 -143.32 -53.65 -40.36
N ASP A 526 -142.97 -53.87 -41.62
CA ASP A 526 -143.85 -54.51 -42.61
C ASP A 526 -144.15 -55.96 -42.19
N ILE A 527 -143.15 -56.71 -41.70
CA ILE A 527 -143.33 -58.06 -41.14
C ILE A 527 -144.16 -58.01 -39.85
N LYS A 528 -144.03 -57.00 -38.99
CA LYS A 528 -144.90 -56.82 -37.81
C LYS A 528 -146.35 -56.59 -38.20
N THR A 529 -146.60 -55.67 -39.12
CA THR A 529 -147.97 -55.43 -39.61
C THR A 529 -148.51 -56.62 -40.40
N ALA A 530 -147.67 -57.40 -41.08
CA ALA A 530 -148.05 -58.67 -41.70
C ALA A 530 -148.34 -59.77 -40.66
N THR A 531 -147.57 -59.88 -39.58
CA THR A 531 -147.80 -60.88 -38.49
C THR A 531 -149.03 -60.54 -37.65
N GLU A 532 -149.32 -59.26 -37.39
CA GLU A 532 -150.57 -58.83 -36.75
C GLU A 532 -151.83 -59.11 -37.61
N ASN A 533 -151.70 -59.08 -38.95
CA ASN A 533 -152.76 -59.51 -39.86
C ASN A 533 -152.83 -61.05 -40.03
N LEU A 534 -151.69 -61.75 -39.98
CA LEU A 534 -151.64 -63.21 -39.99
C LEU A 534 -152.31 -63.81 -38.75
N LEU A 535 -152.08 -63.24 -37.57
CA LEU A 535 -152.67 -63.71 -36.30
C LEU A 535 -154.22 -63.70 -36.29
N LYS A 536 -154.84 -62.86 -37.13
CA LYS A 536 -156.30 -62.84 -37.35
C LYS A 536 -156.77 -63.94 -38.29
N ASN A 537 -156.00 -64.28 -39.32
CA ASN A 537 -156.35 -65.32 -40.29
C ASN A 537 -155.97 -66.73 -39.79
N GLU A 538 -154.99 -66.83 -38.89
CA GLU A 538 -154.51 -68.08 -38.29
C GLU A 538 -155.56 -68.75 -37.37
N GLN A 539 -156.58 -67.99 -36.91
CA GLN A 539 -157.71 -68.52 -36.14
C GLN A 539 -158.80 -69.20 -36.99
N GLU A 540 -158.84 -69.00 -38.32
CA GLU A 540 -159.87 -69.59 -39.19
C GLU A 540 -159.41 -70.84 -39.97
N LEU A 541 -158.10 -71.08 -40.11
CA LEU A 541 -157.57 -71.99 -41.14
C LEU A 541 -156.58 -73.08 -40.69
N ASN A 542 -156.65 -73.53 -39.42
CA ASN A 542 -155.88 -74.71 -38.96
C ASN A 542 -156.76 -75.91 -38.50
N VAL A 543 -157.91 -76.09 -39.17
CA VAL A 543 -158.71 -77.34 -39.18
C VAL A 543 -158.22 -78.29 -40.29
N SER A 544 -157.00 -78.11 -40.79
CA SER A 544 -156.42 -78.92 -41.88
C SER A 544 -154.90 -79.06 -41.69
N ARG A 545 -154.48 -79.92 -40.75
CA ARG A 545 -154.18 -81.34 -41.02
C ARG A 545 -152.97 -81.53 -41.94
N LEU A 546 -151.80 -81.59 -41.28
CA LEU A 546 -150.91 -82.76 -41.27
C LEU A 546 -150.76 -83.54 -42.60
N THR A 547 -149.59 -83.44 -43.24
CA THR A 547 -148.88 -84.61 -43.84
C THR A 547 -147.44 -84.24 -44.25
N LEU A 548 -146.48 -85.06 -43.78
CA LEU A 548 -145.04 -85.16 -44.12
C LEU A 548 -144.16 -83.90 -43.96
N GLU A 549 -143.07 -83.90 -43.19
CA GLU A 549 -141.90 -84.82 -43.14
C GLU A 549 -140.91 -84.68 -44.31
N GLU A 550 -139.99 -83.71 -44.19
CA GLU A 550 -138.58 -83.79 -44.61
C GLU A 550 -137.80 -82.59 -43.98
N THR A 551 -137.58 -82.62 -42.67
CA THR A 551 -136.30 -83.00 -42.03
C THR A 551 -135.09 -82.09 -42.30
N GLN A 552 -134.80 -81.26 -41.29
CA GLN A 552 -133.55 -81.40 -40.52
C GLN A 552 -132.21 -81.03 -41.21
N LYS A 553 -131.97 -79.75 -41.52
CA LYS A 553 -130.60 -79.31 -41.93
C LYS A 553 -130.11 -77.88 -41.59
N GLU A 554 -130.70 -77.15 -40.64
CA GLU A 554 -130.26 -75.76 -40.30
C GLU A 554 -129.91 -75.50 -38.82
N LYS A 555 -129.70 -76.53 -37.99
CA LYS A 555 -129.33 -76.33 -36.57
C LYS A 555 -127.83 -76.37 -36.25
N GLU A 556 -126.99 -76.81 -37.18
CA GLU A 556 -125.56 -77.08 -36.92
C GLU A 556 -124.64 -75.86 -37.12
N GLU A 557 -125.00 -74.90 -37.98
CA GLU A 557 -124.15 -73.72 -38.27
C GLU A 557 -124.11 -72.64 -37.15
N LYS A 558 -124.99 -72.72 -36.15
CA LYS A 558 -125.04 -71.72 -35.06
C LYS A 558 -124.14 -72.06 -33.87
N TYR A 559 -123.57 -73.26 -33.80
CA TYR A 559 -122.67 -73.66 -32.70
C TYR A 559 -121.19 -73.33 -33.00
N THR A 560 -120.75 -73.54 -34.24
CA THR A 560 -119.35 -73.34 -34.66
C THR A 560 -118.85 -71.90 -34.52
N LYS A 561 -119.68 -70.91 -34.84
CA LYS A 561 -119.32 -69.48 -34.76
C LYS A 561 -119.12 -68.95 -33.33
N TYR A 562 -119.58 -69.68 -32.30
CA TYR A 562 -119.42 -69.29 -30.89
C TYR A 562 -118.09 -69.78 -30.30
N GLU A 563 -117.61 -70.96 -30.71
CA GLU A 563 -116.34 -71.52 -30.21
C GLU A 563 -115.10 -70.79 -30.76
N GLU A 564 -115.13 -70.35 -32.03
CA GLU A 564 -114.02 -69.61 -32.64
C GLU A 564 -113.76 -68.25 -31.96
N LEU A 565 -114.82 -67.55 -31.55
CA LEU A 565 -114.72 -66.24 -30.88
C LEU A 565 -114.11 -66.36 -29.47
N ASN A 566 -114.43 -67.45 -28.76
CA ASN A 566 -113.92 -67.72 -27.41
C ASN A 566 -112.40 -68.05 -27.42
N LYS A 567 -111.91 -68.65 -28.50
CA LYS A 567 -110.48 -68.97 -28.69
C LYS A 567 -109.62 -67.72 -28.84
N LEU A 568 -110.06 -66.76 -29.67
CA LEU A 568 -109.37 -65.48 -29.88
C LEU A 568 -109.30 -64.62 -28.60
N PHE A 569 -110.33 -64.68 -27.75
CA PHE A 569 -110.35 -63.95 -26.47
C PHE A 569 -109.29 -64.49 -25.48
N LEU A 570 -109.12 -65.82 -25.42
CA LEU A 570 -108.11 -66.45 -24.57
C LEU A 570 -106.68 -66.11 -25.02
N GLU A 571 -106.39 -66.11 -26.32
CA GLU A 571 -105.08 -65.73 -26.85
C GLU A 571 -104.70 -64.28 -26.50
N LYS A 572 -105.65 -63.33 -26.60
CA LYS A 572 -105.40 -61.93 -26.22
C LYS A 572 -105.20 -61.74 -24.71
N LYS A 573 -105.85 -62.56 -23.88
CA LYS A 573 -105.68 -62.52 -22.43
C LYS A 573 -104.31 -63.04 -22.00
N ASP A 574 -103.79 -64.06 -22.68
CA ASP A 574 -102.43 -64.57 -22.48
C ASP A 574 -101.34 -63.57 -22.90
N GLU A 575 -101.61 -62.78 -23.93
CA GLU A 575 -100.71 -61.73 -24.42
C GLU A 575 -100.64 -60.55 -23.42
N GLU A 576 -101.77 -60.15 -22.84
CA GLU A 576 -101.84 -59.16 -21.75
C GLU A 576 -100.99 -59.57 -20.53
N VAL A 577 -101.07 -60.85 -20.12
CA VAL A 577 -100.29 -61.38 -18.98
C VAL A 577 -98.79 -61.47 -19.30
N ARG A 578 -98.40 -61.68 -20.57
CA ARG A 578 -96.99 -61.61 -21.01
C ARG A 578 -96.46 -60.17 -20.94
N ILE A 579 -97.22 -59.20 -21.46
CA ILE A 579 -96.87 -57.77 -21.42
C ILE A 579 -96.74 -57.27 -19.97
N LYS A 580 -97.69 -57.63 -19.09
CA LYS A 580 -97.61 -57.29 -17.66
C LYS A 580 -96.34 -57.85 -16.99
N ARG A 581 -95.94 -59.10 -17.29
CA ARG A 581 -94.68 -59.69 -16.80
C ARG A 581 -93.44 -58.95 -17.33
N ALA A 582 -93.41 -58.59 -18.61
CA ALA A 582 -92.30 -57.85 -19.22
C ALA A 582 -92.14 -56.44 -18.61
N ILE A 583 -93.24 -55.71 -18.42
CA ILE A 583 -93.25 -54.41 -17.72
C ILE A 583 -92.70 -54.56 -16.30
N GLN A 584 -93.14 -55.58 -15.55
CA GLN A 584 -92.69 -55.81 -14.18
C GLN A 584 -91.19 -56.18 -14.09
N GLN A 585 -90.65 -56.90 -15.08
CA GLN A 585 -89.20 -57.10 -15.23
C GLN A 585 -88.46 -55.80 -15.56
N SER A 586 -88.98 -54.95 -16.46
CA SER A 586 -88.36 -53.65 -16.79
C SER A 586 -88.30 -52.69 -15.58
N ILE A 587 -89.32 -52.70 -14.73
CA ILE A 587 -89.34 -51.91 -13.48
C ILE A 587 -88.28 -52.44 -12.51
N LYS A 588 -88.10 -53.77 -12.42
CA LYS A 588 -87.12 -54.40 -11.53
C LYS A 588 -85.67 -54.15 -11.99
N THR A 589 -85.40 -54.16 -13.30
CA THR A 589 -84.07 -53.79 -13.83
C THR A 589 -83.80 -52.29 -13.71
N THR A 590 -84.79 -51.44 -13.98
CA THR A 590 -84.69 -49.98 -13.81
C THR A 590 -84.41 -49.59 -12.34
N ARG A 591 -85.00 -50.29 -11.36
CA ARG A 591 -84.71 -50.07 -9.94
C ARG A 591 -83.26 -50.39 -9.60
N LYS A 592 -82.75 -51.55 -10.02
CA LYS A 592 -81.34 -51.93 -9.84
C LYS A 592 -80.37 -50.90 -10.45
N LEU A 593 -80.60 -50.49 -11.70
CA LEU A 593 -79.80 -49.46 -12.36
C LEU A 593 -79.76 -48.12 -11.60
N LYS A 594 -80.85 -47.74 -10.91
CA LYS A 594 -80.88 -46.55 -10.05
C LYS A 594 -80.07 -46.73 -8.76
N GLU A 595 -80.07 -47.92 -8.16
CA GLU A 595 -79.25 -48.26 -6.99
C GLU A 595 -77.75 -48.31 -7.38
N ASP A 596 -77.41 -49.00 -8.48
CA ASP A 596 -76.05 -49.07 -9.03
C ASP A 596 -75.48 -47.67 -9.34
N MET A 597 -76.29 -46.80 -9.96
CA MET A 597 -75.91 -45.41 -10.24
C MET A 597 -75.67 -44.60 -8.95
N LEU A 598 -76.44 -44.87 -7.89
CA LEU A 598 -76.31 -44.18 -6.60
C LEU A 598 -75.07 -44.67 -5.83
N GLU A 599 -74.76 -45.96 -5.88
CA GLU A 599 -73.47 -46.50 -5.43
C GLU A 599 -72.29 -45.88 -6.18
N LEU A 600 -72.34 -45.82 -7.51
CA LEU A 600 -71.26 -45.23 -8.32
C LEU A 600 -71.02 -43.77 -7.93
N ARG A 601 -72.12 -43.01 -7.72
CA ARG A 601 -72.07 -41.60 -7.31
C ARG A 601 -71.46 -41.42 -5.92
N ASN A 602 -71.75 -42.32 -4.98
CA ASN A 602 -71.17 -42.32 -3.64
C ASN A 602 -69.68 -42.72 -3.67
N LYS A 603 -69.30 -43.76 -4.42
CA LYS A 603 -67.89 -44.16 -4.64
C LYS A 603 -67.08 -43.00 -5.25
N LEU A 604 -67.64 -42.31 -6.24
CA LEU A 604 -67.00 -41.18 -6.93
C LEU A 604 -66.92 -39.92 -6.04
N ARG A 605 -67.85 -39.74 -5.10
CA ARG A 605 -67.73 -38.73 -4.03
C ARG A 605 -66.59 -39.07 -3.07
N ILE A 606 -66.54 -40.29 -2.55
CA ILE A 606 -65.50 -40.73 -1.61
C ILE A 606 -64.10 -40.60 -2.21
N THR A 607 -63.90 -40.98 -3.48
CA THR A 607 -62.60 -40.82 -4.15
C THR A 607 -62.23 -39.36 -4.39
N ARG A 608 -63.20 -38.47 -4.68
CA ARG A 608 -62.96 -37.02 -4.75
C ARG A 608 -62.59 -36.43 -3.40
N ASP A 609 -63.34 -36.75 -2.34
CA ASP A 609 -63.09 -36.24 -1.00
C ASP A 609 -61.71 -36.71 -0.48
N ALA A 610 -61.31 -37.96 -0.79
CA ALA A 610 -59.98 -38.48 -0.52
C ALA A 610 -58.88 -37.76 -1.34
N ALA A 611 -59.08 -37.55 -2.64
CA ALA A 611 -58.13 -36.84 -3.49
C ALA A 611 -57.95 -35.37 -3.06
N VAL A 612 -59.02 -34.67 -2.69
CA VAL A 612 -58.98 -33.31 -2.14
C VAL A 612 -58.23 -33.28 -0.80
N SER A 613 -58.44 -34.28 0.06
CA SER A 613 -57.71 -34.41 1.33
C SER A 613 -56.21 -34.65 1.12
N GLN A 614 -55.84 -35.51 0.15
CA GLN A 614 -54.44 -35.69 -0.26
C GLN A 614 -53.84 -34.38 -0.81
N LEU A 615 -54.56 -33.67 -1.67
CA LEU A 615 -54.11 -32.40 -2.25
C LEU A 615 -53.88 -31.33 -1.17
N LYS A 616 -54.75 -31.29 -0.14
CA LYS A 616 -54.59 -30.42 1.03
C LYS A 616 -53.33 -30.79 1.83
N ASN A 617 -53.13 -32.06 2.15
CA ASN A 617 -51.95 -32.55 2.87
C ASN A 617 -50.65 -32.28 2.10
N HIS A 618 -50.65 -32.46 0.77
CA HIS A 618 -49.52 -32.09 -0.09
C HIS A 618 -49.28 -30.58 -0.11
N THR A 619 -50.33 -29.76 -0.11
CA THR A 619 -50.21 -28.29 -0.04
C THR A 619 -49.61 -27.84 1.30
N GLU A 620 -50.02 -28.45 2.42
CA GLU A 620 -49.46 -28.16 3.74
C GLU A 620 -47.99 -28.63 3.85
N SER A 621 -47.66 -29.80 3.30
CA SER A 621 -46.28 -30.30 3.19
C SER A 621 -45.40 -29.38 2.34
N MET A 622 -45.94 -28.85 1.23
CA MET A 622 -45.23 -27.94 0.34
C MET A 622 -44.95 -26.59 1.01
N LYS A 623 -45.89 -26.04 1.79
CA LYS A 623 -45.68 -24.83 2.61
C LYS A 623 -44.59 -25.02 3.67
N LEU A 624 -44.53 -26.18 4.31
CA LEU A 624 -43.45 -26.52 5.25
C LEU A 624 -42.10 -26.59 4.53
N LEU A 625 -42.06 -27.26 3.37
CA LEU A 625 -40.85 -27.35 2.54
C LEU A 625 -40.39 -25.96 2.05
N GLU A 626 -41.28 -25.09 1.59
CA GLU A 626 -40.96 -23.71 1.18
C GLU A 626 -40.37 -22.89 2.34
N ARG A 627 -40.95 -22.99 3.54
CA ARG A 627 -40.42 -22.36 4.76
C ARG A 627 -39.02 -22.87 5.10
N ASP A 628 -38.82 -24.18 5.00
CA ASP A 628 -37.55 -24.81 5.34
C ASP A 628 -36.47 -24.50 4.28
N ILE A 629 -36.83 -24.44 2.99
CA ILE A 629 -35.98 -23.92 1.89
C ILE A 629 -35.58 -22.47 2.16
N TYR A 630 -36.53 -21.61 2.54
CA TYR A 630 -36.24 -20.21 2.85
C TYR A 630 -35.25 -20.06 4.03
N GLU A 631 -35.45 -20.82 5.11
CA GLU A 631 -34.56 -20.78 6.28
C GLU A 631 -33.18 -21.41 5.98
N ILE A 632 -33.11 -22.44 5.11
CA ILE A 632 -31.85 -22.98 4.59
C ILE A 632 -31.11 -21.94 3.74
N ASN A 633 -31.80 -21.26 2.82
CA ASN A 633 -31.20 -20.20 1.98
C ASN A 633 -30.69 -19.04 2.83
N ARG A 634 -31.48 -18.59 3.82
CA ARG A 634 -31.05 -17.57 4.78
C ARG A 634 -29.80 -17.98 5.57
N LYS A 635 -29.71 -19.24 6.01
CA LYS A 635 -28.51 -19.79 6.66
C LYS A 635 -27.32 -19.87 5.71
N LEU A 636 -27.56 -20.24 4.45
CA LEU A 636 -26.54 -20.27 3.40
C LEU A 636 -25.99 -18.86 3.11
N ASP A 637 -26.84 -17.83 3.08
CA ASP A 637 -26.41 -16.43 2.92
C ASP A 637 -25.55 -15.96 4.10
N ILE A 638 -25.92 -16.31 5.34
CA ILE A 638 -25.11 -16.04 6.53
C ILE A 638 -23.74 -16.75 6.43
N VAL A 639 -23.73 -18.04 6.06
CA VAL A 639 -22.48 -18.80 5.88
C VAL A 639 -21.63 -18.22 4.74
N ASN A 640 -22.24 -17.75 3.65
CA ASN A 640 -21.53 -17.14 2.52
C ASN A 640 -20.91 -15.79 2.90
N THR A 641 -21.66 -14.93 3.61
CA THR A 641 -21.13 -13.64 4.09
C THR A 641 -19.98 -13.84 5.08
N GLU A 642 -20.10 -14.80 6.00
CA GLU A 642 -19.05 -15.12 6.97
C GLU A 642 -17.84 -15.79 6.32
N ASN A 643 -18.03 -16.64 5.30
CA ASN A 643 -16.94 -17.21 4.49
C ASN A 643 -16.21 -16.12 3.68
N CYS A 644 -16.93 -15.12 3.15
CA CYS A 644 -16.31 -13.94 2.54
C CYS A 644 -15.49 -13.14 3.58
N ARG A 645 -16.02 -12.95 4.80
CA ARG A 645 -15.30 -12.31 5.91
C ARG A 645 -14.01 -13.07 6.26
N PHE A 646 -14.07 -14.40 6.37
CA PHE A 646 -12.90 -15.24 6.62
C PHE A 646 -11.89 -15.22 5.47
N LYS A 647 -12.33 -15.17 4.20
CA LYS A 647 -11.43 -15.03 3.04
C LYS A 647 -10.69 -13.70 3.08
N SER A 648 -11.37 -12.59 3.38
CA SER A 648 -10.74 -11.28 3.55
C SER A 648 -9.75 -11.26 4.72
N CYS A 649 -10.11 -11.86 5.86
CA CYS A 649 -9.22 -12.00 7.01
C CYS A 649 -7.97 -12.85 6.68
N ASN A 650 -8.14 -13.96 5.96
CA ASN A 650 -7.03 -14.81 5.50
C ASN A 650 -6.14 -14.14 4.44
N LEU A 651 -6.68 -13.21 3.65
CA LEU A 651 -5.89 -12.37 2.75
C LEU A 651 -5.03 -11.38 3.56
N GLN A 652 -5.66 -10.65 4.49
CA GLN A 652 -4.94 -9.73 5.39
C GLN A 652 -3.83 -10.47 6.16
N MET A 653 -4.13 -11.59 6.82
CA MET A 653 -3.12 -12.36 7.56
C MET A 653 -1.98 -12.87 6.68
N LYS A 654 -2.23 -13.13 5.37
CA LYS A 654 -1.15 -13.47 4.44
C LYS A 654 -0.29 -12.26 4.10
N GLU A 655 -0.90 -11.11 3.83
CA GLU A 655 -0.21 -9.85 3.59
C GLU A 655 0.65 -9.45 4.82
N ASP A 656 0.10 -9.57 6.03
CA ASP A 656 0.81 -9.34 7.29
C ASP A 656 2.00 -10.32 7.45
N ILE A 657 1.82 -11.61 7.14
CA ILE A 657 2.90 -12.60 7.14
C ILE A 657 3.98 -12.26 6.09
N PHE A 658 3.60 -11.81 4.89
CA PHE A 658 4.57 -11.37 3.87
C PHE A 658 5.33 -10.11 4.32
N ALA A 659 4.64 -9.14 4.94
CA ALA A 659 5.26 -7.95 5.51
C ALA A 659 6.26 -8.33 6.60
N MET A 660 5.87 -9.13 7.60
CA MET A 660 6.76 -9.61 8.66
C MET A 660 7.95 -10.42 8.12
N ASN A 661 7.76 -11.25 7.09
CA ASN A 661 8.86 -11.97 6.46
C ASN A 661 9.84 -11.03 5.73
N SER A 662 9.33 -9.98 5.06
CA SER A 662 10.17 -8.97 4.42
C SER A 662 10.95 -8.14 5.44
N GLU A 663 10.33 -7.78 6.56
CA GLU A 663 10.97 -7.10 7.69
C GLU A 663 12.02 -7.99 8.36
N ALA A 664 11.74 -9.28 8.56
CA ALA A 664 12.70 -10.24 9.09
C ALA A 664 13.94 -10.42 8.19
N GLU A 665 13.76 -10.52 6.87
CA GLU A 665 14.90 -10.62 5.94
C GLU A 665 15.66 -9.28 5.84
N ASN A 666 14.97 -8.14 5.92
CA ASN A 666 15.60 -6.82 6.06
C ASN A 666 16.47 -6.74 7.34
N HIS A 667 15.95 -7.15 8.50
CA HIS A 667 16.70 -7.22 9.76
C HIS A 667 17.88 -8.19 9.70
N LYS A 668 17.71 -9.33 9.04
CA LYS A 668 18.80 -10.30 8.81
C LYS A 668 19.89 -9.71 7.91
N SER A 669 19.52 -8.98 6.85
CA SER A 669 20.49 -8.26 6.00
C SER A 669 21.22 -7.15 6.77
N ALA A 670 20.51 -6.43 7.65
CA ALA A 670 21.10 -5.40 8.51
C ALA A 670 22.06 -6.01 9.55
N THR A 671 21.69 -7.14 10.16
CA THR A 671 22.58 -7.91 11.05
C THR A 671 23.85 -8.34 10.33
N VAL A 672 23.75 -8.84 9.09
CA VAL A 672 24.93 -9.22 8.28
C VAL A 672 25.80 -8.00 7.95
N LYS A 673 25.21 -6.84 7.62
CA LYS A 673 25.97 -5.60 7.43
C LYS A 673 26.70 -5.20 8.71
N ILE A 674 26.01 -5.13 9.85
CA ILE A 674 26.59 -4.79 11.15
C ILE A 674 27.72 -5.75 11.55
N LEU A 675 27.58 -7.06 11.30
CA LEU A 675 28.65 -8.03 11.55
C LEU A 675 29.87 -7.82 10.65
N ASN A 676 29.67 -7.50 9.37
CA ASN A 676 30.76 -7.16 8.46
C ASN A 676 31.45 -5.85 8.85
N ASP A 677 30.68 -4.81 9.18
CA ASP A 677 31.20 -3.51 9.63
C ASP A 677 31.99 -3.66 10.94
N LEU A 678 31.51 -4.49 11.86
CA LEU A 678 32.21 -4.83 13.11
C LEU A 678 33.51 -5.60 12.85
N ALA A 679 33.53 -6.53 11.90
CA ALA A 679 34.75 -7.21 11.48
C ALA A 679 35.77 -6.24 10.86
N VAL A 680 35.34 -5.34 9.97
CA VAL A 680 36.20 -4.30 9.38
C VAL A 680 36.74 -3.35 10.45
N LEU A 681 35.92 -2.91 11.41
CA LEU A 681 36.35 -2.09 12.54
C LEU A 681 37.34 -2.81 13.44
N HIS A 682 37.14 -4.11 13.68
CA HIS A 682 38.05 -4.94 14.46
C HIS A 682 39.41 -5.09 13.76
N ASP A 683 39.44 -5.31 12.45
CA ASP A 683 40.68 -5.40 11.67
C ASP A 683 41.42 -4.07 11.60
N LEU A 684 40.68 -2.95 11.46
CA LEU A 684 41.24 -1.60 11.54
C LEU A 684 41.82 -1.31 12.94
N LEU A 685 41.15 -1.73 14.01
CA LEU A 685 41.63 -1.58 15.38
C LEU A 685 42.89 -2.42 15.63
N LEU A 686 42.93 -3.67 15.16
CA LEU A 686 44.13 -4.51 15.23
C LEU A 686 45.31 -3.89 14.47
N LYS A 687 45.05 -3.32 13.29
CA LYS A 687 46.08 -2.62 12.49
C LYS A 687 46.60 -1.39 13.22
N ALA A 688 45.73 -0.50 13.70
CA ALA A 688 46.11 0.67 14.49
C ALA A 688 46.88 0.28 15.76
N TRP A 689 46.44 -0.76 16.48
CA TRP A 689 47.14 -1.29 17.65
C TRP A 689 48.54 -1.83 17.30
N SER A 690 48.71 -2.45 16.14
CA SER A 690 50.03 -2.91 15.67
C SER A 690 50.95 -1.74 15.29
N GLU A 691 50.40 -0.66 14.74
CA GLU A 691 51.12 0.57 14.41
C GLU A 691 51.53 1.33 15.68
N ASP A 692 50.63 1.51 16.64
CA ASP A 692 50.92 2.10 17.96
C ASP A 692 51.95 1.28 18.75
N SER A 693 51.84 -0.05 18.74
CA SER A 693 52.81 -0.95 19.38
C SER A 693 54.19 -0.89 18.72
N PHE A 694 54.25 -0.71 17.39
CA PHE A 694 55.50 -0.47 16.67
C PHE A 694 56.11 0.89 17.06
N ILE A 695 55.31 1.96 17.05
CA ILE A 695 55.73 3.31 17.44
C ILE A 695 56.22 3.32 18.90
N GLN A 696 55.52 2.65 19.81
CA GLN A 696 55.94 2.52 21.21
C GLN A 696 57.27 1.76 21.34
N LYS A 697 57.51 0.74 20.52
CA LYS A 697 58.80 0.04 20.47
C LYS A 697 59.92 0.95 19.95
N GLU A 698 59.67 1.73 18.90
CA GLU A 698 60.62 2.71 18.36
C GLU A 698 60.94 3.81 19.39
N PHE A 699 59.95 4.29 20.15
CA PHE A 699 60.19 5.20 21.28
C PHE A 699 61.04 4.57 22.38
N LEU A 700 60.76 3.33 22.79
CA LEU A 700 61.56 2.63 23.80
C LEU A 700 63.00 2.37 23.34
N GLU A 701 63.21 2.06 22.06
CA GLU A 701 64.55 1.92 21.46
C GLU A 701 65.30 3.26 21.46
N ASN A 702 64.65 4.36 21.05
CA ASN A 702 65.21 5.71 21.12
C ASN A 702 65.51 6.17 22.57
N GLU A 703 64.62 5.91 23.52
CA GLU A 703 64.84 6.21 24.95
C GLU A 703 66.03 5.41 25.50
N GLN A 704 66.19 4.15 25.10
CA GLN A 704 67.33 3.32 25.48
C GLN A 704 68.64 3.84 24.84
N GLU A 705 68.63 4.32 23.60
CA GLU A 705 69.79 4.97 22.98
C GLU A 705 70.17 6.27 23.69
N ILE A 706 69.19 7.12 24.03
CA ILE A 706 69.40 8.34 24.81
C ILE A 706 69.98 8.00 26.18
N LEU A 707 69.43 6.99 26.88
CA LEU A 707 69.93 6.53 28.17
C LEU A 707 71.37 6.05 28.05
N ASN A 708 71.70 5.23 27.04
CA ASN A 708 73.05 4.78 26.77
C ASN A 708 74.01 5.96 26.51
N ALA A 709 73.59 6.97 25.74
CA ALA A 709 74.38 8.17 25.48
C ALA A 709 74.60 9.03 26.73
N VAL A 710 73.57 9.18 27.59
CA VAL A 710 73.65 9.86 28.88
C VAL A 710 74.58 9.10 29.84
N THR A 711 74.50 7.78 29.91
CA THR A 711 75.44 6.96 30.71
C THR A 711 76.89 7.07 30.18
N ALA A 712 77.08 7.09 28.86
CA ALA A 712 78.39 7.34 28.24
C ALA A 712 78.92 8.77 28.48
N LEU A 713 78.04 9.75 28.69
CA LEU A 713 78.41 11.11 29.10
C LEU A 713 78.74 11.17 30.60
N ALA A 714 77.93 10.54 31.45
CA ALA A 714 78.14 10.47 32.90
C ALA A 714 79.47 9.82 33.25
N THR A 715 79.79 8.68 32.62
CA THR A 715 81.11 8.01 32.77
C THR A 715 82.28 8.87 32.27
N LYS A 716 82.10 9.65 31.20
CA LYS A 716 83.11 10.66 30.76
C LYS A 716 83.26 11.82 31.74
N ILE A 717 82.18 12.24 32.40
CA ILE A 717 82.22 13.27 33.45
C ILE A 717 82.94 12.72 34.68
N GLN A 718 82.59 11.53 35.15
CA GLN A 718 83.25 10.85 36.26
C GLN A 718 84.76 10.68 36.00
N HIS A 719 85.17 10.22 34.82
CA HIS A 719 86.60 10.11 34.46
C HIS A 719 87.32 11.47 34.37
N ARG A 720 86.59 12.55 34.05
CA ARG A 720 87.15 13.92 34.12
C ARG A 720 87.26 14.39 35.55
N GLU A 721 86.28 14.08 36.40
CA GLU A 721 86.27 14.41 37.82
C GLU A 721 87.38 13.66 38.57
N GLU A 722 87.58 12.38 38.30
CA GLU A 722 88.74 11.59 38.76
C GLU A 722 90.07 12.23 38.34
N LYS A 723 90.21 12.65 37.08
CA LYS A 723 91.42 13.36 36.60
C LYS A 723 91.61 14.74 37.22
N ILE A 724 90.53 15.49 37.46
CA ILE A 724 90.58 16.79 38.14
C ILE A 724 90.95 16.59 39.62
N GLY A 725 90.43 15.54 40.26
CA GLY A 725 90.81 15.11 41.59
C GLY A 725 92.29 14.73 41.67
N ASP A 726 92.81 13.99 40.68
CA ASP A 726 94.22 13.61 40.60
C ASP A 726 95.15 14.80 40.28
N ILE A 727 94.65 15.82 39.57
CA ILE A 727 95.35 17.11 39.39
C ILE A 727 95.32 17.93 40.70
N ASN A 728 94.18 18.00 41.38
CA ASN A 728 94.03 18.72 42.64
C ASN A 728 94.87 18.09 43.75
N SER A 729 94.92 16.76 43.87
CA SER A 729 95.77 16.07 44.84
C SER A 729 97.26 16.33 44.57
N ARG A 730 97.69 16.34 43.31
CA ARG A 730 99.06 16.75 42.92
C ARG A 730 99.34 18.21 43.24
N LEU A 731 98.40 19.11 42.96
CA LEU A 731 98.54 20.55 43.29
C LEU A 731 98.59 20.76 44.80
N GLN A 732 97.77 20.06 45.57
CA GLN A 732 97.76 20.13 47.02
C GLN A 732 99.04 19.54 47.61
N ASN A 733 99.52 18.39 47.13
CA ASN A 733 100.84 17.85 47.51
C ASN A 733 101.99 18.81 47.17
N ASN A 734 101.90 19.56 46.06
CA ASN A 734 102.87 20.59 45.70
C ASN A 734 102.77 21.84 46.59
N LEU A 735 101.56 22.21 47.04
CA LEU A 735 101.33 23.30 48.00
C LEU A 735 101.80 22.91 49.40
N GLU A 736 101.48 21.72 49.89
CA GLU A 736 102.03 21.16 51.14
C GLU A 736 103.56 21.00 51.05
N GLY A 737 104.09 20.66 49.87
CA GLY A 737 105.52 20.68 49.58
C GLY A 737 106.14 22.09 49.68
N LEU A 738 105.46 23.12 49.17
CA LEU A 738 105.85 24.52 49.29
C LEU A 738 105.74 25.03 50.74
N ASP A 739 104.68 24.67 51.47
CA ASP A 739 104.53 24.99 52.89
C ASP A 739 105.64 24.32 53.72
N SER A 740 106.01 23.07 53.40
CA SER A 740 107.17 22.40 54.02
C SER A 740 108.51 23.08 53.70
N LEU A 741 108.62 23.75 52.55
CA LEU A 741 109.76 24.59 52.19
C LEU A 741 109.73 25.95 52.90
N PHE A 742 108.55 26.52 53.15
CA PHE A 742 108.39 27.72 53.97
C PHE A 742 108.66 27.43 55.46
N GLU A 743 108.23 26.29 56.01
CA GLU A 743 108.63 25.85 57.35
C GLU A 743 110.14 25.58 57.44
N LYS A 744 110.75 24.94 56.43
CA LYS A 744 112.21 24.75 56.39
C LYS A 744 112.98 26.05 56.24
N LYS A 745 112.42 27.07 55.58
CA LYS A 745 113.04 28.39 55.48
C LYS A 745 112.89 29.19 56.78
N SER A 746 111.72 29.15 57.40
CA SER A 746 111.47 29.66 58.77
C SER A 746 112.42 29.04 59.79
N ARG A 747 112.68 27.72 59.72
CA ARG A 747 113.65 27.03 60.58
C ARG A 747 115.13 27.21 60.22
N MET A 748 115.47 27.94 59.15
CA MET A 748 116.88 28.26 58.82
C MET A 748 117.27 29.71 59.13
N ASP A 749 116.30 30.62 59.30
CA ASP A 749 116.56 32.01 59.68
C ASP A 749 116.52 32.26 61.22
N ASP A 750 115.95 31.35 62.01
CA ASP A 750 115.87 31.41 63.50
C ASP A 750 117.04 30.70 64.24
N HIS A 751 118.18 30.50 63.59
CA HIS A 751 119.38 29.90 64.22
C HIS A 751 120.63 30.79 64.15
N CYS A 752 120.48 32.05 64.57
CA CYS A 752 121.54 32.88 65.14
C CYS A 752 120.96 33.85 66.19
N PHE A 753 121.58 33.90 67.38
CA PHE A 753 121.13 34.54 68.64
C PHE A 753 119.95 33.84 69.35
N ALA A 754 120.04 33.39 70.61
CA ALA A 754 121.19 33.14 71.49
C ALA A 754 120.78 32.15 72.60
N GLU A 755 121.74 31.59 73.35
CA GLU A 755 121.53 30.56 74.38
C GLU A 755 120.67 31.01 75.58
N GLY A 756 119.89 30.07 76.12
CA GLY A 756 119.05 30.20 77.32
C GLY A 756 118.31 28.92 77.65
#